data_AF-A0A7Z0Q711-F1
#
_entry.id   AF-A0A7Z0Q711-F1
#
_cell.length_a   1.000
_cell.length_b   1.000
_cell.length_c   1.000
_cell.angle_alpha   90.00
_cell.angle_beta   90.00
_cell.angle_gamma   90.00
#
_symmetry.space_group_name_H-M   'P 1'
#
loop_
_entity.id
_entity.type
_entity.pdbx_description
1 polymer ?
#
loop_
_entity_poly.entity_id
_entity_poly.type
_entity_poly.pdbx_seq_one_letter_code
_entity_poly.pdbx_strand_id
1 'polypeptide(L)'
;MKGIGRAGPSELEAAGAESIRELSRSSPESGLFPGERDQSFDAVVGRIRSEPDVRAATLANPPPTSDVAAPTREEIKAAKRELSSLLEELEACRRAAGHARNLPERQDLMDQVVKAGATVLAYYASLPPDLARRILPNDRARRLRDDTVREADECNEVATQIIYELEESRKKAQGVLDSLKDIASPAQLSRLFTSVANHYAACMELWGKKVLRCERMQSVCAATAHLPGSTPAMRTAEDAALRHHTGWALFTKCMYLQSRIALVELLVNSQASTLEPDVRDALMDESGRVRLLGAFIGDVFPAFVSTAQAVLYSDGAALEAEHRAVLEGVMERLSEFASGLSGMLDSLRGTATETDLPLPLLDQIVEAAWVTANEVMRLLALQPKTQATIEPPAWAALPDNIGPAGGGSPARRTGKARPAAAAGEGSSTASPATPQLARPDAATAPAGKVIVLSDLGTKKLATPEQARASSAAADNLQMWMAPPSRKALPGLLERLDQLLQFDLPAQQSAASQARHMKPEDAEHVLDVVIKRMQTQSSEIEACVAALEEPRRRGLLTPAQVPEVHEKIVRLTRMWSEVQGQASSLNARKAAITSDCTKTYAFPSQEYLEQLREAGELASVDPPHALKGEPGTLFEIKLQPRALRSGAMPRPMWVHIHTKRPVNAWQLATLGDREFAACHVKSDEQRGYNRHWQSARAAEGHDNVVIHRGRLTPVFCKSLLSTAAGQPWQPLPDPEHASAQMARLGIR
;
A
#
# COMPACT_ATOMS: atom_id res chain seq x y z
N MET A 1 33.39 16.52 -0.05
CA MET A 1 34.65 16.79 0.70
C MET A 1 34.36 17.81 1.81
N LYS A 2 35.15 17.75 2.90
CA LYS A 2 35.11 18.61 4.11
C LYS A 2 35.29 20.11 3.79
N GLY A 3 34.72 20.97 4.63
CA GLY A 3 34.64 22.42 4.44
C GLY A 3 35.73 23.29 5.09
N ILE A 4 35.30 24.52 5.45
CA ILE A 4 36.03 25.70 5.98
C ILE A 4 36.69 26.53 4.86
N GLY A 5 36.56 27.85 4.73
CA GLY A 5 35.84 28.90 5.46
C GLY A 5 36.31 30.29 4.97
N ARG A 6 35.33 31.17 4.68
CA ARG A 6 35.21 32.63 4.98
C ARG A 6 36.25 33.70 4.52
N ALA A 7 35.71 34.63 3.70
CA ALA A 7 35.73 36.13 3.71
C ALA A 7 36.98 37.02 3.38
N GLY A 8 36.90 37.69 2.21
CA GLY A 8 37.05 39.14 1.83
C GLY A 8 38.10 40.09 2.48
N PRO A 9 38.14 41.41 2.16
CA PRO A 9 37.53 42.26 1.11
C PRO A 9 38.66 42.95 0.24
N SER A 10 38.52 43.91 -0.69
CA SER A 10 37.80 45.20 -0.67
C SER A 10 37.87 45.94 -2.03
N GLU A 11 36.87 46.80 -2.26
CA GLU A 11 36.93 48.14 -2.89
C GLU A 11 37.12 48.26 -4.43
N LEU A 12 36.38 49.07 -5.19
CA LEU A 12 35.69 50.35 -4.94
C LEU A 12 34.55 50.57 -5.97
N GLU A 13 33.46 51.21 -5.53
CA GLU A 13 32.67 52.33 -6.12
C GLU A 13 32.46 52.45 -7.66
N ALA A 14 31.35 52.96 -8.22
CA ALA A 14 30.11 53.54 -7.73
C ALA A 14 29.14 53.76 -8.92
N ALA A 15 27.86 53.98 -8.58
CA ALA A 15 26.87 54.82 -9.27
C ALA A 15 26.23 54.38 -10.61
N GLY A 16 24.90 54.22 -10.56
CA GLY A 16 24.03 55.19 -11.24
C GLY A 16 23.37 54.79 -12.57
N ALA A 17 22.11 54.34 -12.46
CA ALA A 17 20.93 54.76 -13.22
C ALA A 17 20.83 54.61 -14.77
N GLU A 18 19.68 54.02 -15.15
CA GLU A 18 18.83 54.33 -16.30
C GLU A 18 19.07 53.74 -17.71
N SER A 19 18.08 52.92 -18.10
CA SER A 19 17.25 53.04 -19.32
C SER A 19 17.65 52.33 -20.62
N ILE A 20 16.83 51.32 -20.94
CA ILE A 20 16.12 51.07 -22.23
C ILE A 20 16.98 51.17 -23.52
N ARG A 21 17.17 50.04 -24.23
CA ARG A 21 16.35 49.62 -25.40
C ARG A 21 16.93 48.39 -26.12
N GLU A 22 16.02 47.50 -26.54
CA GLU A 22 16.01 46.61 -27.71
C GLU A 22 17.31 45.97 -28.21
N LEU A 23 17.33 44.64 -28.31
CA LEU A 23 17.74 43.94 -29.54
C LEU A 23 17.09 42.55 -29.62
N SER A 24 16.17 42.46 -30.57
CA SER A 24 15.58 41.33 -31.29
C SER A 24 16.19 39.93 -31.05
N ARG A 25 15.34 38.96 -30.70
CA ARG A 25 15.56 37.54 -30.99
C ARG A 25 14.52 37.05 -31.98
N SER A 26 15.02 36.71 -33.16
CA SER A 26 14.35 36.08 -34.28
C SER A 26 13.84 34.69 -33.90
N SER A 27 12.58 34.44 -34.22
CA SER A 27 12.02 33.10 -34.42
C SER A 27 12.75 32.37 -35.55
N PRO A 28 12.71 31.02 -35.54
CA PRO A 28 12.51 30.29 -36.77
C PRO A 28 11.18 29.52 -36.72
N GLU A 29 10.37 29.78 -37.74
CA GLU A 29 9.16 29.03 -38.07
C GLU A 29 9.48 27.62 -38.58
N SER A 30 8.44 26.79 -38.46
CA SER A 30 8.22 25.43 -38.90
C SER A 30 8.59 25.15 -40.36
N GLY A 31 9.21 24.00 -40.60
CA GLY A 31 9.40 23.40 -41.92
C GLY A 31 9.20 21.88 -41.86
N LEU A 32 8.23 21.38 -42.62
CA LEU A 32 7.86 19.98 -42.84
C LEU A 32 9.00 19.16 -43.48
N PHE A 33 9.43 18.04 -42.87
CA PHE A 33 9.86 16.80 -43.55
C PHE A 33 9.70 15.59 -42.60
N PRO A 34 9.47 14.37 -43.14
CA PRO A 34 8.81 13.26 -42.45
C PRO A 34 9.75 12.13 -41.99
N GLY A 35 9.27 11.32 -41.05
CA GLY A 35 9.67 9.91 -40.88
C GLY A 35 10.73 9.62 -39.81
N GLU A 36 10.38 8.68 -38.92
CA GLU A 36 11.30 7.96 -38.02
C GLU A 36 11.82 8.71 -36.79
N ARG A 37 10.90 9.12 -35.90
CA ARG A 37 11.25 9.25 -34.47
C ARG A 37 10.06 9.09 -33.52
N ASP A 38 9.09 8.27 -33.89
CA ASP A 38 8.04 7.83 -32.96
C ASP A 38 8.25 6.34 -32.65
N GLN A 39 9.14 6.07 -31.70
CA GLN A 39 9.03 4.86 -30.89
C GLN A 39 8.56 5.32 -29.53
N SER A 40 7.24 5.28 -29.31
CA SER A 40 6.66 5.48 -27.99
C SER A 40 7.22 4.43 -27.03
N PHE A 41 7.38 4.80 -25.77
CA PHE A 41 7.80 3.93 -24.67
C PHE A 41 6.93 2.65 -24.57
N ASP A 42 5.68 2.70 -25.02
CA ASP A 42 4.78 1.56 -25.14
C ASP A 42 5.27 0.47 -26.10
N ALA A 43 6.04 0.83 -27.14
CA ALA A 43 6.68 -0.14 -28.02
C ALA A 43 7.84 -0.87 -27.35
N VAL A 44 8.54 -0.23 -26.40
CA VAL A 44 9.64 -0.84 -25.63
C VAL A 44 9.09 -1.76 -24.54
N VAL A 45 8.00 -1.38 -23.87
CA VAL A 45 7.30 -2.23 -22.89
C VAL A 45 6.56 -3.37 -23.59
N GLY A 46 5.94 -3.12 -24.75
CA GLY A 46 5.24 -4.13 -25.54
C GLY A 46 6.17 -5.18 -26.16
N ARG A 47 7.37 -4.81 -26.61
CA ARG A 47 8.33 -5.75 -27.23
C ARG A 47 8.97 -6.72 -26.24
N ILE A 48 9.00 -6.37 -24.95
CA ILE A 48 9.49 -7.24 -23.87
C ILE A 48 8.43 -8.27 -23.44
N ARG A 49 7.13 -8.00 -23.70
CA ARG A 49 6.02 -8.93 -23.40
C ARG A 49 5.82 -10.04 -24.45
N SER A 50 6.55 -10.01 -25.56
CA SER A 50 6.39 -10.97 -26.67
C SER A 50 7.41 -12.13 -26.67
N GLU A 51 8.22 -12.29 -25.62
CA GLU A 51 9.09 -13.47 -25.43
C GLU A 51 8.51 -14.39 -24.34
N PRO A 52 8.61 -15.72 -24.49
CA PRO A 52 7.90 -16.66 -23.65
C PRO A 52 8.40 -16.63 -22.20
N ASP A 53 7.44 -16.45 -21.29
CA ASP A 53 7.67 -16.23 -19.88
C ASP A 53 8.06 -17.54 -19.14
N VAL A 54 9.30 -17.62 -18.66
CA VAL A 54 9.81 -18.71 -17.80
C VAL A 54 9.73 -18.33 -16.31
N ARG A 55 8.89 -17.35 -15.94
CA ARG A 55 8.81 -16.78 -14.58
C ARG A 55 8.00 -17.58 -13.55
N ALA A 56 7.27 -18.62 -13.93
CA ALA A 56 6.34 -19.30 -13.02
C ALA A 56 6.95 -20.36 -12.07
N ALA A 57 8.27 -20.64 -12.11
CA ALA A 57 8.82 -21.85 -11.48
C ALA A 57 9.26 -21.71 -10.00
N THR A 58 9.32 -20.51 -9.40
CA THR A 58 10.08 -20.32 -8.14
C THR A 58 9.27 -20.12 -6.86
N LEU A 59 7.95 -20.31 -6.85
CA LEU A 59 7.13 -20.20 -5.62
C LEU A 59 6.33 -21.47 -5.24
N ALA A 60 6.55 -22.59 -5.93
CA ALA A 60 6.05 -23.89 -5.49
C ALA A 60 7.18 -24.65 -4.77
N ASN A 61 6.86 -25.29 -3.63
CA ASN A 61 7.76 -26.25 -2.97
C ASN A 61 8.43 -27.18 -4.01
N PRO A 62 9.72 -27.53 -3.86
CA PRO A 62 10.38 -28.40 -4.81
C PRO A 62 9.59 -29.72 -4.93
N PRO A 63 9.31 -30.20 -6.15
CA PRO A 63 8.67 -31.50 -6.32
C PRO A 63 9.58 -32.57 -5.70
N PRO A 64 8.99 -33.63 -5.10
CA PRO A 64 9.79 -34.73 -4.57
C PRO A 64 10.66 -35.30 -5.69
N THR A 65 11.93 -35.57 -5.35
CA THR A 65 12.93 -36.17 -6.23
C THR A 65 12.43 -37.49 -6.81
N SER A 66 11.85 -37.43 -8.00
CA SER A 66 11.63 -38.56 -8.88
C SER A 66 12.77 -38.57 -9.89
N ASP A 67 13.34 -39.76 -10.15
CA ASP A 67 14.46 -40.00 -11.07
C ASP A 67 14.37 -39.17 -12.36
N VAL A 68 15.10 -38.05 -12.41
CA VAL A 68 15.25 -37.23 -13.61
C VAL A 68 16.38 -37.84 -14.44
N ALA A 69 16.07 -38.26 -15.66
CA ALA A 69 17.06 -38.76 -16.60
C ALA A 69 18.22 -37.76 -16.75
N ALA A 70 19.46 -38.26 -16.73
CA ALA A 70 20.64 -37.41 -16.86
C ALA A 70 20.58 -36.62 -18.20
N PRO A 71 20.94 -35.33 -18.20
CA PRO A 71 20.86 -34.49 -19.40
C PRO A 71 21.72 -35.06 -20.52
N THR A 72 21.17 -35.08 -21.73
CA THR A 72 21.84 -35.61 -22.92
C THR A 72 23.02 -34.73 -23.33
N ARG A 73 23.96 -35.31 -24.10
CA ARG A 73 25.13 -34.58 -24.60
C ARG A 73 24.75 -33.39 -25.49
N GLU A 74 23.69 -33.52 -26.28
CA GLU A 74 23.21 -32.46 -27.17
C GLU A 74 22.55 -31.32 -26.40
N GLU A 75 21.76 -31.61 -25.37
CA GLU A 75 21.19 -30.58 -24.47
C GLU A 75 22.29 -29.78 -23.78
N ILE A 76 23.35 -30.43 -23.29
CA ILE A 76 24.50 -29.75 -22.68
C ILE A 76 25.20 -28.84 -23.69
N LYS A 77 25.38 -29.31 -24.92
CA LYS A 77 26.08 -28.55 -25.98
C LYS A 77 25.25 -27.34 -26.43
N ALA A 78 23.95 -27.52 -26.63
CA ALA A 78 23.02 -26.44 -26.95
C ALA A 78 23.00 -25.39 -25.83
N ALA A 79 22.84 -25.84 -24.58
CA ALA A 79 22.74 -24.93 -23.45
C ALA A 79 24.03 -24.13 -23.23
N LYS A 80 25.19 -24.74 -23.46
CA LYS A 80 26.50 -24.08 -23.41
C LYS A 80 26.68 -23.05 -24.52
N ARG A 81 26.22 -23.35 -25.74
CA ARG A 81 26.31 -22.42 -26.88
C ARG A 81 25.50 -21.17 -26.61
N GLU A 82 24.28 -21.32 -26.11
CA GLU A 82 23.41 -20.21 -25.76
C GLU A 82 24.02 -19.36 -24.64
N LEU A 83 24.50 -19.99 -23.56
CA LEU A 83 25.16 -19.29 -22.47
C LEU A 83 26.40 -18.48 -22.95
N SER A 84 27.20 -19.06 -23.84
CA SER A 84 28.34 -18.36 -24.44
C SER A 84 27.90 -17.12 -25.23
N SER A 85 26.85 -17.23 -26.04
CA SER A 85 26.29 -16.09 -26.79
C SER A 85 25.85 -14.96 -25.86
N LEU A 86 25.14 -15.27 -24.76
CA LEU A 86 24.68 -14.27 -23.80
C LEU A 86 25.84 -13.61 -23.04
N LEU A 87 26.91 -14.35 -22.73
CA LEU A 87 28.11 -13.79 -22.10
C LEU A 87 28.88 -12.86 -23.05
N GLU A 88 28.97 -13.20 -24.34
CA GLU A 88 29.56 -12.33 -25.36
C GLU A 88 28.78 -11.02 -25.51
N GLU A 89 27.44 -11.07 -25.47
CA GLU A 89 26.58 -9.88 -25.47
C GLU A 89 26.81 -9.01 -24.24
N LEU A 90 26.87 -9.60 -23.03
CA LEU A 90 27.17 -8.88 -21.80
C LEU A 90 28.53 -8.15 -21.89
N GLU A 91 29.56 -8.82 -22.38
CA GLU A 91 30.87 -8.18 -22.57
C GLU A 91 30.84 -7.07 -23.63
N ALA A 92 30.04 -7.23 -24.70
CA ALA A 92 29.84 -6.18 -25.69
C ALA A 92 29.18 -4.94 -25.08
N CYS A 93 28.13 -5.13 -24.26
CA CYS A 93 27.50 -4.04 -23.51
C CYS A 93 28.50 -3.35 -22.58
N ARG A 94 29.34 -4.10 -21.86
CA ARG A 94 30.37 -3.53 -20.96
C ARG A 94 31.37 -2.66 -21.72
N ARG A 95 31.84 -3.15 -22.87
CA ARG A 95 32.71 -2.36 -23.75
C ARG A 95 32.01 -1.09 -24.22
N ALA A 96 30.75 -1.17 -24.63
CA ALA A 96 30.00 0.00 -25.08
C ALA A 96 29.85 1.05 -23.96
N ALA A 97 29.47 0.64 -22.75
CA ALA A 97 29.34 1.52 -21.59
C ALA A 97 30.64 2.28 -21.25
N GLY A 98 31.81 1.66 -21.48
CA GLY A 98 33.11 2.30 -21.33
C GLY A 98 33.41 3.44 -22.31
N HIS A 99 32.64 3.59 -23.40
CA HIS A 99 32.83 4.59 -24.45
C HIS A 99 31.76 5.70 -24.44
N ALA A 100 30.93 5.78 -23.41
CA ALA A 100 29.87 6.78 -23.30
C ALA A 100 30.41 8.23 -23.32
N ARG A 101 29.71 9.14 -24.00
CA ARG A 101 30.18 10.53 -24.21
C ARG A 101 29.56 11.54 -23.25
N ASN A 102 28.40 11.24 -22.68
CA ASN A 102 27.68 12.09 -21.74
C ASN A 102 26.93 11.26 -20.69
N LEU A 103 26.39 11.91 -19.65
CA LEU A 103 25.74 11.23 -18.52
C LEU A 103 24.47 10.44 -18.93
N PRO A 104 23.52 11.00 -19.71
CA PRO A 104 22.35 10.22 -20.16
C PRO A 104 22.72 8.99 -20.99
N GLU A 105 23.63 9.12 -21.96
CA GLU A 105 24.12 8.00 -22.77
C GLU A 105 24.83 6.95 -21.90
N ARG A 106 25.63 7.40 -20.92
CA ARG A 106 26.29 6.51 -19.96
C ARG A 106 25.28 5.71 -19.16
N GLN A 107 24.22 6.36 -18.65
CA GLN A 107 23.14 5.66 -17.95
C GLN A 107 22.49 4.59 -18.85
N ASP A 108 22.09 4.96 -20.06
CA ASP A 108 21.38 4.04 -20.97
C ASP A 108 22.25 2.82 -21.32
N LEU A 109 23.54 3.02 -21.56
CA LEU A 109 24.49 1.92 -21.83
C LEU A 109 24.73 1.06 -20.58
N MET A 110 24.81 1.63 -19.39
CA MET A 110 24.92 0.88 -18.15
C MET A 110 23.63 0.08 -17.86
N ASP A 111 22.45 0.64 -18.15
CA ASP A 111 21.18 -0.08 -18.05
C ASP A 111 21.12 -1.28 -19.00
N GLN A 112 21.79 -1.23 -20.16
CA GLN A 112 21.96 -2.39 -21.05
C GLN A 112 22.90 -3.45 -20.47
N VAL A 113 24.01 -3.05 -19.81
CA VAL A 113 24.88 -3.99 -19.09
C VAL A 113 24.10 -4.76 -18.03
N VAL A 114 23.32 -4.05 -17.22
CA VAL A 114 22.47 -4.66 -16.18
C VAL A 114 21.42 -5.59 -16.80
N LYS A 115 20.82 -5.21 -17.94
CA LYS A 115 19.88 -6.07 -18.69
C LYS A 115 20.56 -7.37 -19.13
N ALA A 116 21.74 -7.29 -19.75
CA ALA A 116 22.46 -8.45 -20.25
C ALA A 116 22.86 -9.39 -19.10
N GLY A 117 23.38 -8.85 -18.00
CA GLY A 117 23.73 -9.63 -16.81
C GLY A 117 22.52 -10.36 -16.20
N ALA A 118 21.38 -9.65 -16.11
CA ALA A 118 20.12 -10.26 -15.67
C ALA A 118 19.63 -11.35 -16.62
N THR A 119 19.79 -11.19 -17.93
CA THR A 119 19.39 -12.16 -18.95
C THR A 119 20.21 -13.46 -18.83
N VAL A 120 21.53 -13.35 -18.63
CA VAL A 120 22.39 -14.52 -18.39
C VAL A 120 21.92 -15.31 -17.16
N LEU A 121 21.62 -14.62 -16.06
CA LEU A 121 21.18 -15.27 -14.82
C LEU A 121 19.75 -15.80 -14.87
N ALA A 122 18.85 -15.14 -15.62
CA ALA A 122 17.52 -15.65 -15.90
C ALA A 122 17.58 -16.94 -16.73
N TYR A 123 18.40 -16.95 -17.78
CA TYR A 123 18.64 -18.16 -18.58
C TYR A 123 19.20 -19.29 -17.70
N TYR A 124 20.21 -19.00 -16.86
CA TYR A 124 20.75 -19.97 -15.91
C TYR A 124 19.67 -20.54 -14.96
N ALA A 125 18.80 -19.69 -14.40
CA ALA A 125 17.74 -20.12 -13.48
C ALA A 125 16.61 -20.91 -14.17
N SER A 126 16.43 -20.73 -15.49
CA SER A 126 15.44 -21.47 -16.28
C SER A 126 15.81 -22.93 -16.55
N LEU A 127 17.09 -23.29 -16.40
CA LEU A 127 17.60 -24.61 -16.71
C LEU A 127 17.40 -25.59 -15.54
N PRO A 128 17.25 -26.91 -15.82
CA PRO A 128 17.31 -27.94 -14.78
C PRO A 128 18.58 -27.80 -13.92
N PRO A 129 18.50 -27.93 -12.58
CA PRO A 129 19.63 -27.63 -11.70
C PRO A 129 20.92 -28.40 -12.02
N ASP A 130 20.80 -29.65 -12.48
CA ASP A 130 21.96 -30.48 -12.85
C ASP A 130 22.62 -30.02 -14.16
N LEU A 131 21.82 -29.53 -15.11
CA LEU A 131 22.30 -28.96 -16.37
C LEU A 131 22.93 -27.60 -16.14
N ALA A 132 22.26 -26.73 -15.37
CA ALA A 132 22.75 -25.40 -15.00
C ALA A 132 24.15 -25.47 -14.37
N ARG A 133 24.33 -26.36 -13.38
CA ARG A 133 25.62 -26.56 -12.69
C ARG A 133 26.75 -27.06 -13.60
N ARG A 134 26.42 -27.81 -14.65
CA ARG A 134 27.42 -28.35 -15.61
C ARG A 134 27.93 -27.28 -16.57
N ILE A 135 27.11 -26.29 -16.92
CA ILE A 135 27.49 -25.23 -17.87
C ILE A 135 28.02 -23.97 -17.16
N LEU A 136 27.51 -23.65 -15.97
CA LEU A 136 27.94 -22.52 -15.14
C LEU A 136 27.96 -22.95 -13.66
N PRO A 137 29.15 -23.14 -13.07
CA PRO A 137 29.26 -23.46 -11.64
C PRO A 137 28.59 -22.41 -10.75
N ASN A 138 27.93 -22.83 -9.66
CA ASN A 138 27.18 -21.94 -8.76
C ASN A 138 28.00 -20.76 -8.23
N ASP A 139 29.29 -20.95 -7.94
CA ASP A 139 30.16 -19.85 -7.48
C ASP A 139 30.43 -18.81 -8.57
N ARG A 140 30.43 -19.21 -9.84
CA ARG A 140 30.49 -18.26 -10.97
C ARG A 140 29.17 -17.53 -11.15
N ALA A 141 28.04 -18.22 -10.98
CA ALA A 141 26.72 -17.58 -11.01
C ALA A 141 26.57 -16.53 -9.90
N ARG A 142 27.03 -16.84 -8.66
CA ARG A 142 27.06 -15.86 -7.55
C ARG A 142 27.94 -14.64 -7.85
N ARG A 143 29.16 -14.86 -8.38
CA ARG A 143 30.03 -13.74 -8.80
C ARG A 143 29.40 -12.88 -9.88
N LEU A 144 28.74 -13.49 -10.87
CA LEU A 144 28.04 -12.76 -11.92
C LEU A 144 26.87 -11.93 -11.36
N ARG A 145 26.14 -12.44 -10.36
CA ARG A 145 25.15 -11.65 -9.62
C ARG A 145 25.84 -10.44 -8.99
N ASP A 146 26.90 -10.64 -8.22
CA ASP A 146 27.58 -9.56 -7.49
C ASP A 146 28.12 -8.47 -8.44
N ASP A 147 28.68 -8.87 -9.59
CA ASP A 147 29.11 -7.94 -10.63
C ASP A 147 27.94 -7.16 -11.24
N THR A 148 26.83 -7.83 -11.55
CA THR A 148 25.64 -7.18 -12.14
C THR A 148 25.00 -6.20 -11.16
N VAL A 149 24.95 -6.54 -9.86
CA VAL A 149 24.46 -5.66 -8.80
C VAL A 149 25.37 -4.43 -8.65
N ARG A 150 26.69 -4.63 -8.62
CA ARG A 150 27.66 -3.53 -8.55
C ARG A 150 27.54 -2.58 -9.74
N GLU A 151 27.40 -3.11 -10.96
CA GLU A 151 27.20 -2.32 -12.17
C GLU A 151 25.89 -1.52 -12.13
N ALA A 152 24.84 -2.09 -11.53
CA ALA A 152 23.57 -1.41 -11.33
C ALA A 152 23.65 -0.29 -10.26
N ASP A 153 24.44 -0.48 -9.20
CA ASP A 153 24.69 0.55 -8.18
C ASP A 153 25.49 1.71 -8.76
N GLU A 154 26.54 1.44 -9.55
CA GLU A 154 27.26 2.49 -10.28
C GLU A 154 26.31 3.25 -11.23
N CYS A 155 25.35 2.56 -11.87
CA CYS A 155 24.33 3.21 -12.71
C CYS A 155 23.36 4.05 -11.88
N ASN A 156 23.01 3.62 -10.67
CA ASN A 156 22.19 4.40 -9.73
C ASN A 156 22.88 5.71 -9.32
N GLU A 157 24.19 5.72 -9.13
CA GLU A 157 24.95 6.94 -8.83
C GLU A 157 24.89 7.94 -9.99
N VAL A 158 25.08 7.47 -11.24
CA VAL A 158 24.95 8.31 -12.45
C VAL A 158 23.53 8.86 -12.59
N ALA A 159 22.51 7.99 -12.48
CA ALA A 159 21.12 8.39 -12.59
C ALA A 159 20.69 9.40 -11.51
N THR A 160 21.28 9.32 -10.32
CA THR A 160 21.02 10.25 -9.21
C THR A 160 21.47 11.67 -9.53
N GLN A 161 22.52 11.86 -10.32
CA GLN A 161 22.94 13.20 -10.76
C GLN A 161 21.91 13.81 -11.71
N ILE A 162 21.43 13.02 -12.67
CA ILE A 162 20.45 13.45 -13.68
C ILE A 162 19.09 13.78 -13.00
N ILE A 163 18.65 12.96 -12.05
CA ILE A 163 17.34 13.16 -11.41
C ILE A 163 17.27 14.44 -10.58
N TYR A 164 18.35 14.81 -9.89
CA TYR A 164 18.36 16.03 -9.09
C TYR A 164 18.18 17.29 -9.95
N GLU A 165 18.84 17.36 -11.10
CA GLU A 165 18.70 18.49 -12.04
C GLU A 165 17.28 18.59 -12.60
N LEU A 166 16.67 17.45 -12.95
CA LEU A 166 15.30 17.39 -13.45
C LEU A 166 14.28 17.76 -12.36
N GLU A 167 14.45 17.27 -11.13
CA GLU A 167 13.58 17.61 -10.01
C GLU A 167 13.66 19.10 -9.64
N GLU A 168 14.85 19.69 -9.68
CA GLU A 168 15.04 21.12 -9.43
C GLU A 168 14.34 21.96 -10.52
N SER A 169 14.51 21.57 -11.78
CA SER A 169 13.84 22.22 -12.91
C SER A 169 12.32 22.11 -12.82
N ARG A 170 11.80 20.93 -12.45
CA ARG A 170 10.38 20.71 -12.19
C ARG A 170 9.85 21.60 -11.07
N LYS A 171 10.55 21.68 -9.93
CA LYS A 171 10.15 22.53 -8.80
C LYS A 171 10.12 24.01 -9.17
N LYS A 172 11.10 24.48 -9.95
CA LYS A 172 11.11 25.85 -10.49
C LYS A 172 9.90 26.11 -11.40
N ALA A 173 9.60 25.19 -12.32
CA ALA A 173 8.45 25.32 -13.20
C ALA A 173 7.11 25.35 -12.42
N GLN A 174 6.96 24.49 -11.41
CA GLN A 174 5.78 24.49 -10.53
C GLN A 174 5.64 25.81 -9.77
N GLY A 175 6.73 26.35 -9.20
CA GLY A 175 6.68 27.62 -8.48
C GLY A 175 6.26 28.81 -9.38
N VAL A 176 6.65 28.79 -10.66
CA VAL A 176 6.19 29.79 -11.64
C VAL A 176 4.70 29.66 -11.91
N LEU A 177 4.18 28.44 -12.08
CA LEU A 177 2.75 28.19 -12.25
C LEU A 177 1.96 28.68 -11.02
N ASP A 178 2.39 28.32 -9.82
CA ASP A 178 1.70 28.69 -8.58
C ASP A 178 1.63 30.21 -8.37
N SER A 179 2.65 30.94 -8.82
CA SER A 179 2.73 32.41 -8.69
C SER A 179 1.87 33.16 -9.72
N LEU A 180 1.58 32.54 -10.87
CA LEU A 180 0.92 33.20 -12.00
C LEU A 180 -0.50 32.70 -12.26
N LYS A 181 -0.92 31.59 -11.65
CA LYS A 181 -2.21 30.93 -11.92
C LYS A 181 -3.43 31.85 -11.75
N ASP A 182 -3.39 32.81 -10.82
CA ASP A 182 -4.53 33.68 -10.51
C ASP A 182 -4.56 34.96 -11.37
N ILE A 183 -3.49 35.23 -12.15
CA ILE A 183 -3.30 36.48 -12.89
C ILE A 183 -3.17 36.22 -14.41
N ALA A 184 -2.73 35.02 -14.79
CA ALA A 184 -2.48 34.65 -16.18
C ALA A 184 -3.78 34.53 -17.00
N SER A 185 -3.72 34.92 -18.27
CA SER A 185 -4.80 34.63 -19.22
C SER A 185 -4.94 33.11 -19.46
N PRO A 186 -6.11 32.60 -19.90
CA PRO A 186 -6.32 31.17 -20.15
C PRO A 186 -5.26 30.55 -21.09
N ALA A 187 -4.85 31.26 -22.13
CA ALA A 187 -3.84 30.79 -23.08
C ALA A 187 -2.40 30.79 -22.51
N GLN A 188 -2.10 31.65 -21.54
CA GLN A 188 -0.82 31.63 -20.81
C GLN A 188 -0.82 30.52 -19.77
N LEU A 189 -1.95 30.35 -19.06
CA LEU A 189 -2.15 29.32 -18.05
C LEU A 189 -2.03 27.92 -18.66
N SER A 190 -2.66 27.65 -19.82
CA SER A 190 -2.51 26.39 -20.57
C SER A 190 -1.04 26.08 -20.94
N ARG A 191 -0.27 27.09 -21.37
CA ARG A 191 1.16 26.95 -21.66
C ARG A 191 2.00 26.66 -20.41
N LEU A 192 1.69 27.29 -19.29
CA LEU A 192 2.35 27.03 -18.01
C LEU A 192 2.09 25.59 -17.53
N PHE A 193 0.83 25.13 -17.59
CA PHE A 193 0.47 23.75 -17.27
C PHE A 193 1.21 22.74 -18.17
N THR A 194 1.24 22.97 -19.48
CA THR A 194 1.97 22.12 -20.44
C THR A 194 3.47 22.07 -20.12
N SER A 195 4.08 23.22 -19.80
CA SER A 195 5.49 23.29 -19.41
C SER A 195 5.78 22.45 -18.16
N VAL A 196 4.96 22.58 -17.12
CA VAL A 196 5.10 21.80 -15.88
C VAL A 196 4.88 20.31 -16.15
N ALA A 197 3.87 19.94 -16.95
CA ALA A 197 3.61 18.56 -17.35
C ALA A 197 4.79 17.91 -18.06
N ASN A 198 5.48 18.64 -18.96
CA ASN A 198 6.70 18.14 -19.63
C ASN A 198 7.83 17.84 -18.63
N HIS A 199 8.00 18.67 -17.60
CA HIS A 199 9.00 18.41 -16.55
C HIS A 199 8.66 17.18 -15.70
N TYR A 200 7.37 16.97 -15.40
CA TYR A 200 6.91 15.73 -14.76
C TYR A 200 7.16 14.52 -15.66
N ALA A 201 6.85 14.59 -16.95
CA ALA A 201 7.08 13.50 -17.90
C ALA A 201 8.56 13.10 -17.96
N ALA A 202 9.48 14.07 -18.01
CA ALA A 202 10.92 13.81 -17.98
C ALA A 202 11.37 13.14 -16.67
N CYS A 203 10.86 13.59 -15.52
CA CYS A 203 11.14 12.93 -14.23
C CYS A 203 10.59 11.50 -14.22
N MET A 204 9.38 11.27 -14.74
CA MET A 204 8.76 9.95 -14.83
C MET A 204 9.56 8.99 -15.70
N GLU A 205 10.08 9.42 -16.85
CA GLU A 205 10.91 8.58 -17.70
C GLU A 205 12.11 8.03 -16.93
N LEU A 206 12.79 8.91 -16.18
CA LEU A 206 13.97 8.54 -15.40
C LEU A 206 13.63 7.60 -14.23
N TRP A 207 12.52 7.86 -13.52
CA TRP A 207 12.01 6.94 -12.50
C TRP A 207 11.66 5.57 -13.10
N GLY A 208 11.08 5.53 -14.30
CA GLY A 208 10.78 4.30 -15.02
C GLY A 208 12.03 3.47 -15.34
N LYS A 209 13.11 4.12 -15.82
CA LYS A 209 14.42 3.47 -16.02
C LYS A 209 14.96 2.88 -14.70
N LYS A 210 14.86 3.65 -13.60
CA LYS A 210 15.29 3.20 -12.27
C LYS A 210 14.47 2.01 -11.74
N VAL A 211 13.15 2.01 -11.92
CA VAL A 211 12.29 0.87 -11.56
C VAL A 211 12.79 -0.40 -12.24
N LEU A 212 12.99 -0.33 -13.57
CA LEU A 212 13.42 -1.48 -14.36
C LEU A 212 14.79 -2.00 -13.93
N ARG A 213 15.72 -1.10 -13.60
CA ARG A 213 17.03 -1.46 -13.06
C ARG A 213 16.91 -2.16 -11.70
N CYS A 214 16.12 -1.63 -10.77
CA CYS A 214 15.90 -2.26 -9.45
C CYS A 214 15.23 -3.63 -9.57
N GLU A 215 14.27 -3.81 -10.48
CA GLU A 215 13.65 -5.12 -10.75
C GLU A 215 14.66 -6.15 -11.27
N ARG A 216 15.63 -5.71 -12.09
CA ARG A 216 16.72 -6.57 -12.57
C ARG A 216 17.66 -6.96 -11.43
N MET A 217 18.05 -6.02 -10.57
CA MET A 217 18.87 -6.30 -9.38
C MET A 217 18.17 -7.34 -8.47
N GLN A 218 16.88 -7.15 -8.22
CA GLN A 218 16.08 -8.10 -7.46
C GLN A 218 16.04 -9.48 -8.14
N SER A 219 15.87 -9.50 -9.47
CA SER A 219 15.79 -10.75 -10.25
C SER A 219 17.10 -11.54 -10.22
N VAL A 220 18.25 -10.89 -10.31
CA VAL A 220 19.55 -11.59 -10.22
C VAL A 220 19.83 -12.14 -8.83
N CYS A 221 19.39 -11.44 -7.78
CA CYS A 221 19.43 -11.96 -6.42
C CYS A 221 18.51 -13.17 -6.26
N ALA A 222 17.28 -13.11 -6.80
CA ALA A 222 16.35 -14.23 -6.76
C ALA A 222 16.86 -15.46 -7.53
N ALA A 223 17.46 -15.25 -8.71
CA ALA A 223 18.00 -16.32 -9.56
C ALA A 223 19.14 -17.12 -8.92
N THR A 224 19.82 -16.52 -7.93
CA THR A 224 20.96 -17.14 -7.24
C THR A 224 20.73 -17.41 -5.75
N ALA A 225 19.51 -17.16 -5.26
CA ALA A 225 19.15 -17.45 -3.88
C ALA A 225 19.13 -18.97 -3.65
N HIS A 226 19.73 -19.41 -2.55
CA HIS A 226 19.72 -20.81 -2.10
C HIS A 226 20.29 -21.83 -3.11
N LEU A 227 21.23 -21.41 -3.96
CA LEU A 227 21.88 -22.35 -4.88
C LEU A 227 22.54 -23.52 -4.12
N PRO A 228 22.54 -24.75 -4.67
CA PRO A 228 23.20 -25.90 -4.06
C PRO A 228 24.65 -25.59 -3.66
N GLY A 229 25.07 -26.07 -2.49
CA GLY A 229 26.39 -25.78 -1.93
C GLY A 229 26.49 -24.48 -1.13
N SER A 230 25.40 -23.69 -0.98
CA SER A 230 25.39 -22.57 -0.03
C SER A 230 25.60 -23.07 1.40
N THR A 231 26.54 -22.47 2.13
CA THR A 231 26.64 -22.63 3.59
C THR A 231 25.47 -21.90 4.28
N PRO A 232 25.16 -22.17 5.56
CA PRO A 232 24.15 -21.40 6.30
C PRO A 232 24.41 -19.89 6.26
N ALA A 233 25.66 -19.46 6.42
CA ALA A 233 26.04 -18.04 6.36
C ALA A 233 25.79 -17.44 4.97
N MET A 234 26.10 -18.18 3.90
CA MET A 234 25.81 -17.73 2.53
C MET A 234 24.31 -17.59 2.29
N ARG A 235 23.49 -18.54 2.75
CA ARG A 235 22.03 -18.44 2.62
C ARG A 235 21.49 -17.20 3.32
N THR A 236 21.94 -16.91 4.54
CA THR A 236 21.54 -15.69 5.27
C THR A 236 21.92 -14.43 4.50
N ALA A 237 23.12 -14.37 3.91
CA ALA A 237 23.55 -13.23 3.11
C ALA A 237 22.76 -13.10 1.79
N GLU A 238 22.48 -14.22 1.12
CA GLU A 238 21.65 -14.29 -0.09
C GLU A 238 20.22 -13.79 0.19
N ASP A 239 19.62 -14.21 1.31
CA ASP A 239 18.30 -13.77 1.75
C ASP A 239 18.25 -12.28 2.10
N ALA A 240 19.31 -11.78 2.75
CA ALA A 240 19.44 -10.36 3.06
C ALA A 240 19.56 -9.53 1.78
N ALA A 241 20.42 -9.92 0.83
CA ALA A 241 20.54 -9.25 -0.46
C ALA A 241 19.21 -9.25 -1.24
N LEU A 242 18.49 -10.38 -1.27
CA LEU A 242 17.18 -10.47 -1.91
C LEU A 242 16.14 -9.55 -1.25
N ARG A 243 16.09 -9.48 0.08
CA ARG A 243 15.24 -8.53 0.81
C ARG A 243 15.63 -7.08 0.50
N HIS A 244 16.91 -6.76 0.52
CA HIS A 244 17.43 -5.41 0.25
C HIS A 244 17.01 -4.90 -1.14
N HIS A 245 17.26 -5.68 -2.19
CA HIS A 245 16.91 -5.26 -3.56
C HIS A 245 15.40 -5.32 -3.82
N THR A 246 14.66 -6.18 -3.12
CA THR A 246 13.18 -6.13 -3.12
C THR A 246 12.68 -4.83 -2.48
N GLY A 247 13.31 -4.38 -1.39
CA GLY A 247 13.01 -3.10 -0.74
C GLY A 247 13.25 -1.90 -1.66
N TRP A 248 14.38 -1.88 -2.38
CA TRP A 248 14.66 -0.83 -3.38
C TRP A 248 13.70 -0.84 -4.56
N ALA A 249 13.33 -2.02 -5.07
CA ALA A 249 12.32 -2.14 -6.13
C ALA A 249 10.96 -1.60 -5.68
N LEU A 250 10.51 -1.98 -4.48
CA LEU A 250 9.28 -1.47 -3.86
C LEU A 250 9.31 0.05 -3.73
N PHE A 251 10.36 0.61 -3.14
CA PHE A 251 10.48 2.05 -2.94
C PHE A 251 10.46 2.83 -4.25
N THR A 252 11.21 2.36 -5.25
CA THR A 252 11.27 3.04 -6.54
C THR A 252 9.92 2.99 -7.26
N LYS A 253 9.18 1.87 -7.15
CA LYS A 253 7.80 1.76 -7.67
C LYS A 253 6.84 2.73 -6.97
N CYS A 254 6.91 2.86 -5.64
CA CYS A 254 6.13 3.85 -4.90
C CYS A 254 6.43 5.29 -5.35
N MET A 255 7.70 5.65 -5.53
CA MET A 255 8.10 6.98 -6.02
C MET A 255 7.60 7.24 -7.44
N TYR A 256 7.65 6.22 -8.29
CA TYR A 256 7.15 6.31 -9.66
C TYR A 256 5.62 6.48 -9.71
N LEU A 257 4.88 5.71 -8.89
CA LEU A 257 3.44 5.84 -8.72
C LEU A 257 3.06 7.24 -8.22
N GLN A 258 3.76 7.76 -7.21
CA GLN A 258 3.55 9.11 -6.68
C GLN A 258 3.77 10.19 -7.76
N SER A 259 4.78 10.03 -8.61
CA SER A 259 5.05 10.95 -9.71
C SER A 259 3.97 10.93 -10.79
N ARG A 260 3.43 9.74 -11.12
CA ARG A 260 2.30 9.57 -12.05
C ARG A 260 1.04 10.26 -11.53
N ILE A 261 0.74 10.06 -10.25
CA ILE A 261 -0.40 10.67 -9.58
C ILE A 261 -0.30 12.20 -9.63
N ALA A 262 0.87 12.76 -9.29
CA ALA A 262 1.09 14.21 -9.34
C ALA A 262 0.93 14.80 -10.77
N LEU A 263 1.37 14.08 -11.81
CA LEU A 263 1.14 14.51 -13.19
C LEU A 263 -0.35 14.51 -13.55
N VAL A 264 -1.09 13.46 -13.16
CA VAL A 264 -2.52 13.37 -13.45
C VAL A 264 -3.30 14.45 -12.70
N GLU A 265 -3.00 14.71 -11.43
CA GLU A 265 -3.60 15.81 -10.69
C GLU A 265 -3.38 17.15 -11.39
N LEU A 266 -2.15 17.40 -11.88
CA LEU A 266 -1.85 18.61 -12.65
C LEU A 266 -2.69 18.72 -13.93
N LEU A 267 -2.81 17.63 -14.69
CA LEU A 267 -3.58 17.59 -15.94
C LEU A 267 -5.08 17.77 -15.69
N VAL A 268 -5.64 17.09 -14.69
CA VAL A 268 -7.06 17.22 -14.33
C VAL A 268 -7.35 18.63 -13.82
N ASN A 269 -6.50 19.19 -12.95
CA ASN A 269 -6.65 20.56 -12.46
C ASN A 269 -6.57 21.60 -13.58
N SER A 270 -5.77 21.36 -14.62
CA SER A 270 -5.69 22.28 -15.77
C SER A 270 -6.99 22.38 -16.57
N GLN A 271 -7.87 21.37 -16.46
CA GLN A 271 -9.13 21.27 -17.20
C GLN A 271 -10.36 21.38 -16.27
N ALA A 272 -10.16 21.56 -14.97
CA ALA A 272 -11.23 21.51 -13.98
C ALA A 272 -12.42 22.41 -14.33
N SER A 273 -12.18 23.61 -14.84
CA SER A 273 -13.23 24.57 -15.23
C SER A 273 -13.97 24.22 -16.53
N THR A 274 -13.40 23.36 -17.37
CA THR A 274 -13.96 22.94 -18.66
C THR A 274 -14.65 21.57 -18.60
N LEU A 275 -14.40 20.78 -17.55
CA LEU A 275 -15.09 19.50 -17.35
C LEU A 275 -16.59 19.69 -17.16
N GLU A 276 -17.39 18.82 -17.78
CA GLU A 276 -18.83 18.72 -17.53
C GLU A 276 -19.11 18.50 -16.03
N PRO A 277 -20.20 19.07 -15.46
CA PRO A 277 -20.49 19.00 -14.03
C PRO A 277 -20.48 17.57 -13.46
N ASP A 278 -21.11 16.62 -14.16
CA ASP A 278 -21.18 15.21 -13.70
C ASP A 278 -19.79 14.56 -13.67
N VAL A 279 -18.94 14.88 -14.65
CA VAL A 279 -17.56 14.38 -14.73
C VAL A 279 -16.69 15.02 -13.66
N ARG A 280 -16.86 16.32 -13.43
CA ARG A 280 -16.17 17.08 -12.38
C ARG A 280 -16.55 16.55 -11.00
N ASP A 281 -17.82 16.30 -10.74
CA ASP A 281 -18.32 15.76 -9.47
C ASP A 281 -17.83 14.32 -9.23
N ALA A 282 -17.68 13.51 -10.28
CA ALA A 282 -17.13 12.17 -10.16
C ALA A 282 -15.62 12.18 -9.83
N LEU A 283 -14.85 13.08 -10.46
CA LEU A 283 -13.39 13.13 -10.33
C LEU A 283 -12.92 13.95 -9.13
N MET A 284 -13.60 15.05 -8.82
CA MET A 284 -13.15 16.06 -7.87
C MET A 284 -14.02 16.07 -6.63
N ASP A 285 -13.41 16.27 -5.46
CA ASP A 285 -14.13 16.54 -4.22
C ASP A 285 -14.63 17.99 -4.17
N GLU A 286 -15.43 18.30 -3.16
CA GLU A 286 -15.96 19.66 -2.91
C GLU A 286 -14.86 20.71 -2.68
N SER A 287 -13.62 20.28 -2.41
CA SER A 287 -12.44 21.14 -2.26
C SER A 287 -11.66 21.36 -3.57
N GLY A 288 -12.10 20.76 -4.67
CA GLY A 288 -11.43 20.85 -5.97
C GLY A 288 -10.18 19.97 -6.10
N ARG A 289 -10.03 18.93 -5.28
CA ARG A 289 -8.95 17.92 -5.42
C ARG A 289 -9.49 16.64 -6.05
N VAL A 290 -8.63 15.89 -6.74
CA VAL A 290 -9.03 14.61 -7.33
C VAL A 290 -9.25 13.58 -6.20
N ARG A 291 -10.50 13.12 -6.03
CA ARG A 291 -11.01 12.45 -4.82
C ARG A 291 -10.09 11.35 -4.28
N LEU A 292 -9.72 10.39 -5.13
CA LEU A 292 -8.93 9.20 -4.72
C LEU A 292 -7.42 9.44 -4.77
N LEU A 293 -6.94 10.33 -5.64
CA LEU A 293 -5.51 10.62 -5.79
C LEU A 293 -4.96 11.35 -4.57
N GLY A 294 -5.71 12.33 -4.05
CA GLY A 294 -5.33 13.04 -2.84
C GLY A 294 -5.22 12.14 -1.61
N ALA A 295 -6.08 11.12 -1.50
CA ALA A 295 -6.03 10.14 -0.41
C ALA A 295 -4.72 9.32 -0.42
N PHE A 296 -4.26 8.90 -1.61
CA PHE A 296 -2.98 8.21 -1.73
C PHE A 296 -1.81 9.08 -1.24
N ILE A 297 -1.76 10.35 -1.67
CA ILE A 297 -0.69 11.28 -1.31
C ILE A 297 -0.71 11.65 0.17
N GLY A 298 -1.90 11.86 0.75
CA GLY A 298 -2.07 12.28 2.13
C GLY A 298 -1.80 11.16 3.15
N ASP A 299 -1.97 9.90 2.75
CA ASP A 299 -2.04 8.79 3.70
C ASP A 299 -1.09 7.62 3.38
N VAL A 300 -1.30 6.97 2.24
CA VAL A 300 -0.56 5.77 1.83
C VAL A 300 0.93 6.07 1.68
N PHE A 301 1.25 7.19 1.01
CA PHE A 301 2.64 7.55 0.75
C PHE A 301 3.41 7.91 2.04
N PRO A 302 2.91 8.75 2.97
CA PRO A 302 3.56 8.99 4.26
C PRO A 302 3.72 7.74 5.14
N ALA A 303 2.75 6.84 5.13
CA ALA A 303 2.84 5.55 5.83
C ALA A 303 3.98 4.70 5.26
N PHE A 304 4.04 4.57 3.93
CA PHE A 304 5.13 3.89 3.23
C PHE A 304 6.51 4.50 3.57
N VAL A 305 6.65 5.81 3.45
CA VAL A 305 7.90 6.54 3.76
C VAL A 305 8.36 6.33 5.20
N SER A 306 7.44 6.14 6.15
CA SER A 306 7.79 5.87 7.56
C SER A 306 8.59 4.58 7.75
N THR A 307 8.50 3.64 6.80
CA THR A 307 9.24 2.37 6.80
C THR A 307 10.55 2.42 6.01
N ALA A 308 10.80 3.50 5.26
CA ALA A 308 11.92 3.59 4.33
C ALA A 308 13.28 3.31 4.98
N GLN A 309 13.47 3.76 6.24
CA GLN A 309 14.72 3.49 6.96
C GLN A 309 14.98 1.99 7.16
N ALA A 310 13.95 1.24 7.56
CA ALA A 310 14.06 -0.20 7.80
C ALA A 310 14.11 -0.99 6.49
N VAL A 311 13.45 -0.51 5.44
CA VAL A 311 13.39 -1.19 4.14
C VAL A 311 14.65 -0.99 3.31
N LEU A 312 15.23 0.22 3.31
CA LEU A 312 16.33 0.59 2.41
C LEU A 312 17.71 0.54 3.04
N TYR A 313 17.82 0.93 4.32
CA TYR A 313 19.11 1.22 4.96
C TYR A 313 19.46 0.24 6.08
N SER A 314 18.87 -0.96 6.04
CA SER A 314 19.10 -2.06 7.00
C SER A 314 19.92 -3.21 6.40
N ASP A 315 20.46 -3.04 5.20
CA ASP A 315 21.18 -4.07 4.44
C ASP A 315 20.39 -5.40 4.30
N GLY A 316 19.06 -5.29 4.24
CA GLY A 316 18.17 -6.45 4.12
C GLY A 316 18.00 -7.25 5.41
N ALA A 317 18.22 -6.62 6.57
CA ALA A 317 17.82 -7.17 7.85
C ALA A 317 16.31 -7.51 7.87
N ALA A 318 15.92 -8.44 8.74
CA ALA A 318 14.51 -8.77 8.94
C ALA A 318 13.75 -7.56 9.48
N LEU A 319 12.53 -7.36 8.98
CA LEU A 319 11.66 -6.28 9.41
C LEU A 319 11.02 -6.62 10.76
N GLU A 320 11.12 -5.67 11.70
CA GLU A 320 10.38 -5.73 12.96
C GLU A 320 8.86 -5.85 12.72
N ALA A 321 8.15 -6.41 13.69
CA ALA A 321 6.69 -6.59 13.61
C ALA A 321 5.94 -5.30 13.25
N GLU A 322 6.39 -4.16 13.78
CA GLU A 322 5.76 -2.86 13.52
C GLU A 322 5.91 -2.40 12.07
N HIS A 323 7.11 -2.59 11.47
CA HIS A 323 7.35 -2.26 10.06
C HIS A 323 6.54 -3.16 9.14
N ARG A 324 6.42 -4.46 9.48
CA ARG A 324 5.59 -5.42 8.72
C ARG A 324 4.11 -5.03 8.77
N ALA A 325 3.60 -4.69 9.95
CA ALA A 325 2.22 -4.27 10.11
C ALA A 325 1.90 -2.97 9.33
N VAL A 326 2.83 -2.01 9.27
CA VAL A 326 2.69 -0.81 8.45
C VAL A 326 2.66 -1.15 6.96
N LEU A 327 3.58 -2.00 6.48
CA LEU A 327 3.61 -2.43 5.09
C LEU A 327 2.36 -3.23 4.69
N GLU A 328 1.85 -4.11 5.55
CA GLU A 328 0.56 -4.78 5.35
C GLU A 328 -0.57 -3.76 5.16
N GLY A 329 -0.63 -2.72 5.99
CA GLY A 329 -1.57 -1.62 5.83
C GLY A 329 -1.40 -0.88 4.49
N VAL A 330 -0.16 -0.55 4.11
CA VAL A 330 0.13 0.10 2.82
C VAL A 330 -0.32 -0.76 1.64
N MET A 331 -0.09 -2.07 1.69
CA MET A 331 -0.54 -3.02 0.66
C MET A 331 -2.06 -3.06 0.53
N GLU A 332 -2.79 -3.15 1.65
CA GLU A 332 -4.26 -3.14 1.65
C GLU A 332 -4.78 -1.84 1.00
N ARG A 333 -4.21 -0.69 1.40
CA ARG A 333 -4.63 0.62 0.93
C ARG A 333 -4.27 0.90 -0.52
N LEU A 334 -3.13 0.40 -1.01
CA LEU A 334 -2.79 0.40 -2.43
C LEU A 334 -3.82 -0.39 -3.26
N SER A 335 -4.24 -1.54 -2.75
CA SER A 335 -5.21 -2.43 -3.42
C SER A 335 -6.61 -1.80 -3.47
N GLU A 336 -7.01 -1.16 -2.38
CA GLU A 336 -8.27 -0.39 -2.30
C GLU A 336 -8.24 0.82 -3.22
N PHE A 337 -7.14 1.59 -3.21
CA PHE A 337 -6.95 2.71 -4.10
C PHE A 337 -7.08 2.28 -5.57
N ALA A 338 -6.42 1.20 -5.96
CA ALA A 338 -6.50 0.66 -7.32
C ALA A 338 -7.92 0.24 -7.69
N SER A 339 -8.62 -0.46 -6.78
CA SER A 339 -10.00 -0.91 -6.98
C SER A 339 -10.98 0.26 -7.09
N GLY A 340 -10.89 1.23 -6.18
CA GLY A 340 -11.73 2.42 -6.17
C GLY A 340 -11.52 3.28 -7.41
N LEU A 341 -10.26 3.44 -7.84
CA LEU A 341 -9.94 4.20 -9.04
C LEU A 341 -10.44 3.48 -10.30
N SER A 342 -10.33 2.16 -10.37
CA SER A 342 -10.90 1.36 -11.46
C SER A 342 -12.42 1.51 -11.54
N GLY A 343 -13.14 1.43 -10.41
CA GLY A 343 -14.60 1.60 -10.39
C GLY A 343 -15.04 3.01 -10.80
N MET A 344 -14.27 4.03 -10.44
CA MET A 344 -14.46 5.40 -10.90
C MET A 344 -14.26 5.51 -12.42
N LEU A 345 -13.20 4.91 -12.96
CA LEU A 345 -12.90 4.91 -14.40
C LEU A 345 -13.99 4.22 -15.22
N ASP A 346 -14.53 3.09 -14.75
CA ASP A 346 -15.65 2.41 -15.39
C ASP A 346 -16.89 3.31 -15.47
N SER A 347 -17.13 4.12 -14.44
CA SER A 347 -18.22 5.08 -14.41
C SER A 347 -17.99 6.25 -15.38
N LEU A 348 -16.75 6.75 -15.46
CA LEU A 348 -16.36 7.86 -16.36
C LEU A 348 -16.39 7.48 -17.84
N ARG A 349 -16.02 6.24 -18.18
CA ARG A 349 -16.09 5.75 -19.57
C ARG A 349 -17.52 5.69 -20.12
N GLY A 350 -18.53 5.65 -19.23
CA GLY A 350 -19.93 5.69 -19.61
C GLY A 350 -20.49 7.10 -19.83
N THR A 351 -19.80 8.15 -19.36
CA THR A 351 -20.34 9.52 -19.30
C THR A 351 -19.49 10.57 -20.02
N ALA A 352 -18.18 10.34 -20.18
CA ALA A 352 -17.26 11.30 -20.77
C ALA A 352 -17.00 11.04 -22.26
N THR A 353 -16.90 12.11 -23.05
CA THR A 353 -16.23 12.08 -24.36
C THR A 353 -14.72 11.85 -24.16
N GLU A 354 -14.13 10.87 -24.87
CA GLU A 354 -12.74 10.39 -24.71
C GLU A 354 -11.64 11.47 -24.74
N THR A 355 -11.92 12.70 -25.19
CA THR A 355 -10.92 13.72 -25.51
C THR A 355 -10.45 14.59 -24.34
N ASP A 356 -11.16 14.64 -23.21
CA ASP A 356 -10.91 15.64 -22.16
C ASP A 356 -10.31 15.07 -20.86
N LEU A 357 -9.97 13.77 -20.80
CA LEU A 357 -9.45 13.14 -19.58
C LEU A 357 -8.21 12.30 -19.85
N PRO A 358 -7.21 12.30 -18.95
CA PRO A 358 -6.01 11.47 -19.07
C PRO A 358 -6.31 10.00 -18.67
N LEU A 359 -7.36 9.39 -19.26
CA LEU A 359 -7.80 8.02 -18.96
C LEU A 359 -6.67 6.98 -19.08
N PRO A 360 -5.79 7.01 -20.11
CA PRO A 360 -4.68 6.06 -20.19
C PRO A 360 -3.69 6.17 -19.03
N LEU A 361 -3.43 7.39 -18.53
CA LEU A 361 -2.56 7.59 -17.37
C LEU A 361 -3.23 7.13 -16.08
N LEU A 362 -4.54 7.30 -15.95
CA LEU A 362 -5.32 6.79 -14.82
C LEU A 362 -5.34 5.25 -14.79
N ASP A 363 -5.53 4.58 -15.93
CA ASP A 363 -5.40 3.13 -16.04
C ASP A 363 -4.00 2.67 -15.61
N GLN A 364 -2.96 3.37 -16.07
CA GLN A 364 -1.58 3.08 -15.69
C GLN A 364 -1.32 3.29 -14.18
N ILE A 365 -2.05 4.18 -13.51
CA ILE A 365 -1.98 4.36 -12.05
C ILE A 365 -2.63 3.19 -11.33
N VAL A 366 -3.79 2.71 -11.80
CA VAL A 366 -4.45 1.50 -11.26
C VAL A 366 -3.49 0.31 -11.33
N GLU A 367 -2.92 0.05 -12.50
CA GLU A 367 -1.96 -1.04 -12.69
C GLU A 367 -0.71 -0.87 -11.83
N ALA A 368 -0.14 0.35 -11.75
CA ALA A 368 1.04 0.60 -10.94
C ALA A 368 0.76 0.43 -9.43
N ALA A 369 -0.43 0.78 -8.95
CA ALA A 369 -0.84 0.55 -7.57
C ALA A 369 -0.93 -0.95 -7.25
N TRP A 370 -1.54 -1.74 -8.13
CA TRP A 370 -1.56 -3.21 -8.01
C TRP A 370 -0.16 -3.83 -8.00
N VAL A 371 0.69 -3.42 -8.94
CA VAL A 371 2.08 -3.90 -9.02
C VAL A 371 2.85 -3.53 -7.75
N THR A 372 2.63 -2.34 -7.20
CA THR A 372 3.28 -1.90 -5.96
C THR A 372 2.79 -2.69 -4.75
N ALA A 373 1.48 -2.95 -4.63
CA ALA A 373 0.93 -3.79 -3.56
C ALA A 373 1.52 -5.20 -3.58
N ASN A 374 1.63 -5.80 -4.77
CA ASN A 374 2.26 -7.11 -4.95
C ASN A 374 3.74 -7.11 -4.55
N GLU A 375 4.46 -6.02 -4.82
CA GLU A 375 5.85 -5.88 -4.39
C GLU A 375 5.97 -5.81 -2.85
N VAL A 376 5.00 -5.18 -2.17
CA VAL A 376 4.91 -5.24 -0.70
C VAL A 376 4.71 -6.67 -0.22
N MET A 377 3.77 -7.41 -0.82
CA MET A 377 3.57 -8.83 -0.49
C MET A 377 4.83 -9.66 -0.67
N ARG A 378 5.56 -9.42 -1.77
CA ARG A 378 6.82 -10.11 -2.05
C ARG A 378 7.86 -9.82 -0.98
N LEU A 379 8.01 -8.56 -0.55
CA LEU A 379 8.92 -8.19 0.54
C LEU A 379 8.53 -8.84 1.88
N LEU A 380 7.23 -8.89 2.19
CA LEU A 380 6.70 -9.53 3.39
C LEU A 380 6.92 -11.05 3.37
N ALA A 381 6.77 -11.70 2.22
CA ALA A 381 7.00 -13.14 2.06
C ALA A 381 8.47 -13.55 2.25
N LEU A 382 9.40 -12.62 2.00
CA LEU A 382 10.84 -12.81 2.22
C LEU A 382 11.28 -12.65 3.68
N GLN A 383 10.38 -12.25 4.58
CA GLN A 383 10.68 -12.14 5.99
C GLN A 383 10.85 -13.54 6.60
N PRO A 384 11.82 -13.74 7.50
CA PRO A 384 11.97 -15.02 8.18
C PRO A 384 10.67 -15.42 8.84
N LYS A 385 10.16 -16.62 8.56
CA LYS A 385 9.04 -17.17 9.30
C LYS A 385 9.49 -17.27 10.75
N THR A 386 8.88 -16.49 11.63
CA THR A 386 9.10 -16.60 13.06
C THR A 386 8.80 -18.04 13.43
N GLN A 387 9.83 -18.87 13.66
CA GLN A 387 9.62 -20.06 14.45
C GLN A 387 9.17 -19.52 15.79
N ALA A 388 7.93 -19.80 16.17
CA ALA A 388 7.50 -19.65 17.53
C ALA A 388 8.41 -20.56 18.35
N THR A 389 9.54 -20.03 18.82
CA THR A 389 10.25 -20.59 19.95
C THR A 389 9.29 -20.37 21.10
N ILE A 390 8.36 -21.31 21.25
CA ILE A 390 7.64 -21.49 22.50
C ILE A 390 8.76 -21.86 23.47
N GLU A 391 9.27 -20.89 24.22
CA GLU A 391 9.95 -21.22 25.46
C GLU A 391 8.99 -22.16 26.20
N PRO A 392 9.42 -23.40 26.52
CA PRO A 392 8.57 -24.29 27.27
C PRO A 392 8.18 -23.55 28.56
N PRO A 393 6.88 -23.46 28.87
CA PRO A 393 6.45 -22.73 30.05
C PRO A 393 7.11 -23.34 31.29
N ALA A 394 7.49 -22.49 32.24
CA ALA A 394 8.32 -22.81 33.41
C ALA A 394 7.85 -23.99 34.28
N TRP A 395 6.67 -24.56 34.03
CA TRP A 395 6.18 -25.78 34.68
C TRP A 395 6.76 -27.07 34.10
N ALA A 396 7.42 -27.04 32.93
CA ALA A 396 8.10 -28.20 32.34
C ALA A 396 9.42 -28.57 33.05
N ALA A 397 9.80 -27.84 34.10
CA ALA A 397 10.87 -28.20 35.03
C ALA A 397 10.27 -28.69 36.36
N LEU A 398 9.76 -29.91 36.36
CA LEU A 398 9.54 -30.69 37.59
C LEU A 398 10.36 -31.98 37.51
N PRO A 399 11.09 -32.34 38.59
CA PRO A 399 12.04 -33.43 38.57
C PRO A 399 11.32 -34.77 38.80
N ASP A 400 11.43 -35.69 37.83
CA ASP A 400 11.07 -37.08 38.03
C ASP A 400 12.11 -37.76 38.94
N ASN A 401 11.80 -37.82 40.23
CA ASN A 401 12.45 -38.70 41.19
C ASN A 401 11.66 -40.02 41.27
N ILE A 402 12.06 -41.00 40.46
CA ILE A 402 11.91 -42.43 40.79
C ILE A 402 13.23 -43.12 40.38
N GLY A 403 14.09 -43.39 41.36
CA GLY A 403 15.22 -44.33 41.19
C GLY A 403 14.71 -45.79 41.12
N PRO A 404 15.57 -46.78 40.80
CA PRO A 404 16.79 -46.99 41.60
C PRO A 404 18.04 -47.51 40.85
N ALA A 405 19.16 -47.38 41.56
CA ALA A 405 20.31 -48.29 41.63
C ALA A 405 21.27 -48.44 40.42
N GLY A 406 22.55 -48.11 40.68
CA GLY A 406 23.65 -48.91 40.15
C GLY A 406 24.91 -48.16 39.70
N GLY A 407 25.81 -47.87 40.65
CA GLY A 407 27.26 -48.10 40.47
C GLY A 407 28.12 -47.01 39.80
N GLY A 408 29.12 -46.51 40.56
CA GLY A 408 30.44 -46.17 40.02
C GLY A 408 30.82 -44.68 39.96
N SER A 409 31.36 -44.15 41.07
CA SER A 409 32.26 -42.96 41.08
C SER A 409 33.67 -43.32 40.54
N PRO A 410 34.70 -42.43 40.55
CA PRO A 410 34.76 -40.96 40.70
C PRO A 410 35.63 -40.30 39.60
N ALA A 411 35.65 -38.97 39.42
CA ALA A 411 36.59 -38.00 40.03
C ALA A 411 36.72 -36.87 38.97
N ARG A 412 36.98 -35.58 39.24
CA ARG A 412 38.02 -35.03 40.12
C ARG A 412 37.94 -33.49 40.07
N ARG A 413 37.92 -32.86 41.26
CA ARG A 413 38.50 -31.53 41.62
C ARG A 413 37.92 -30.30 40.91
N THR A 414 37.70 -29.14 41.52
CA THR A 414 38.06 -28.48 42.81
C THR A 414 37.32 -27.13 42.69
N GLY A 415 36.67 -26.54 43.68
CA GLY A 415 36.97 -26.52 45.10
C GLY A 415 37.15 -25.05 45.50
N LYS A 416 36.19 -24.54 46.29
CA LYS A 416 36.24 -23.47 47.33
C LYS A 416 34.96 -22.63 47.24
N ALA A 417 33.96 -22.77 48.13
CA ALA A 417 33.96 -22.53 49.59
C ALA A 417 34.34 -21.06 49.90
N ARG A 418 33.63 -20.30 50.73
CA ARG A 418 32.54 -20.53 51.71
C ARG A 418 32.03 -19.13 52.16
N PRO A 419 31.07 -19.00 53.10
CA PRO A 419 30.04 -17.95 53.10
C PRO A 419 30.04 -17.21 54.46
N ALA A 420 28.86 -16.74 54.89
CA ALA A 420 28.46 -16.33 56.26
C ALA A 420 28.52 -14.81 56.51
N ALA A 421 27.62 -14.18 57.25
CA ALA A 421 26.39 -14.60 57.95
C ALA A 421 25.62 -13.35 58.42
N ALA A 422 24.32 -13.55 58.69
CA ALA A 422 23.44 -13.04 59.78
C ALA A 422 23.67 -11.62 60.37
N ALA A 423 22.70 -10.82 60.81
CA ALA A 423 21.30 -10.94 61.29
C ALA A 423 20.69 -9.51 61.15
N GLY A 424 19.42 -9.18 61.36
CA GLY A 424 18.23 -9.85 61.87
C GLY A 424 17.08 -8.82 61.92
N GLU A 425 15.86 -9.35 62.00
CA GLU A 425 14.63 -8.80 62.61
C GLU A 425 14.12 -7.38 62.29
N GLY A 426 12.84 -7.31 61.87
CA GLY A 426 12.03 -6.09 61.96
C GLY A 426 10.80 -6.10 61.05
N SER A 427 9.64 -6.34 61.63
CA SER A 427 8.34 -6.55 60.98
C SER A 427 7.63 -5.27 60.49
N SER A 428 6.83 -5.42 59.42
CA SER A 428 5.56 -4.72 59.07
C SER A 428 5.54 -3.21 58.79
N THR A 429 5.20 -2.79 57.56
CA THR A 429 3.83 -2.39 57.13
C THR A 429 3.84 -1.62 55.78
N ALA A 430 2.90 -2.02 54.93
CA ALA A 430 2.15 -1.29 53.88
C ALA A 430 2.65 0.06 53.26
N SER A 431 2.67 0.02 51.92
CA SER A 431 2.34 1.08 50.93
C SER A 431 3.48 1.57 50.02
N PRO A 432 3.22 1.75 48.71
CA PRO A 432 4.27 1.90 47.70
C PRO A 432 4.69 3.36 47.55
N ALA A 433 5.98 3.63 47.72
CA ALA A 433 6.60 4.90 47.38
C ALA A 433 7.23 4.84 45.98
N THR A 434 6.83 5.79 45.14
CA THR A 434 7.62 6.51 44.11
C THR A 434 9.04 5.98 43.82
N PRO A 435 9.38 5.64 42.56
CA PRO A 435 10.77 5.49 42.17
C PRO A 435 11.38 6.88 41.92
N GLN A 436 12.20 7.35 42.86
CA GLN A 436 13.15 8.43 42.61
C GLN A 436 14.31 7.94 41.74
N LEU A 437 14.76 8.86 40.89
CA LEU A 437 15.92 8.83 40.01
C LEU A 437 17.12 8.07 40.57
N ALA A 438 17.57 7.07 39.82
CA ALA A 438 18.99 6.77 39.68
C ALA A 438 19.35 6.98 38.19
N ARG A 439 20.24 7.93 37.91
CA ARG A 439 20.90 8.09 36.60
C ARG A 439 21.81 6.87 36.35
N PRO A 440 21.79 6.36 35.12
CA PRO A 440 23.02 6.03 34.42
C PRO A 440 23.18 6.90 33.17
N ASP A 441 24.40 7.35 32.93
CA ASP A 441 24.79 8.17 31.80
C ASP A 441 24.62 7.47 30.44
N ALA A 442 24.11 8.25 29.49
CA ALA A 442 24.44 8.29 28.07
C ALA A 442 24.58 6.95 27.29
N ALA A 443 23.44 6.34 26.98
CA ALA A 443 23.17 5.84 25.63
C ALA A 443 21.68 6.00 25.37
N THR A 444 21.32 6.96 24.51
CA THR A 444 19.93 7.20 24.09
C THR A 444 19.40 5.93 23.41
N ALA A 445 18.71 5.06 24.16
CA ALA A 445 17.87 4.04 23.57
C ALA A 445 16.84 4.77 22.69
N PRO A 446 16.64 4.36 21.42
CA PRO A 446 15.67 5.03 20.56
C PRO A 446 14.30 4.90 21.23
N ALA A 447 13.63 6.03 21.45
CA ALA A 447 12.26 6.04 21.94
C ALA A 447 11.43 5.11 21.05
N GLY A 448 10.81 4.09 21.65
CA GLY A 448 10.00 3.12 20.92
C GLY A 448 8.99 3.85 20.06
N LYS A 449 9.06 3.63 18.74
CA LYS A 449 8.04 4.14 17.82
C LYS A 449 6.74 3.39 18.12
N VAL A 450 5.61 4.07 17.98
CA VAL A 450 4.29 3.46 18.17
C VAL A 450 3.59 3.44 16.82
N ILE A 451 2.86 2.36 16.54
CA ILE A 451 1.97 2.29 15.39
C ILE A 451 0.75 3.17 15.67
N VAL A 452 0.55 4.18 14.84
CA VAL A 452 -0.61 5.07 14.87
C VAL A 452 -1.36 4.91 13.55
N LEU A 453 -2.69 4.98 13.61
CA LEU A 453 -3.54 5.03 12.42
C LEU A 453 -3.66 6.47 11.95
N SER A 454 -3.55 6.68 10.65
CA SER A 454 -3.83 7.97 10.04
C SER A 454 -5.33 8.29 10.05
N ASP A 455 -5.65 9.54 9.73
CA ASP A 455 -7.02 10.01 9.54
C ASP A 455 -7.78 9.21 8.45
N LEU A 456 -7.08 8.47 7.58
CA LEU A 456 -7.64 7.66 6.50
C LEU A 456 -7.47 6.14 6.70
N GLY A 457 -7.02 5.70 7.89
CA GLY A 457 -6.94 4.29 8.28
C GLY A 457 -5.60 3.58 8.00
N THR A 458 -4.66 4.20 7.29
CA THR A 458 -3.34 3.57 7.08
C THR A 458 -2.50 3.60 8.36
N LYS A 459 -1.84 2.48 8.65
CA LYS A 459 -0.88 2.36 9.77
C LYS A 459 0.41 3.13 9.45
N LYS A 460 0.93 3.90 10.40
CA LYS A 460 2.20 4.63 10.30
C LYS A 460 2.98 4.57 11.61
N LEU A 461 4.31 4.61 11.53
CA LEU A 461 5.15 4.78 12.72
C LEU A 461 5.22 6.25 13.14
N ALA A 462 4.90 6.53 14.40
CA ALA A 462 5.00 7.85 15.00
C ALA A 462 5.85 7.81 16.28
N THR A 463 6.50 8.93 16.61
CA THR A 463 7.14 9.08 17.92
C THR A 463 6.09 9.25 19.01
N PRO A 464 6.39 8.93 20.28
CA PRO A 464 5.45 9.17 21.39
C PRO A 464 5.00 10.64 21.51
N GLU A 465 5.85 11.58 21.11
CA GLU A 465 5.54 13.01 21.06
C GLU A 465 4.57 13.35 19.92
N GLN A 466 4.76 12.75 18.73
CA GLN A 466 3.82 12.87 17.61
C GLN A 466 2.46 12.25 17.93
N ALA A 467 2.43 11.12 18.65
CA ALA A 467 1.19 10.51 19.14
C ALA A 467 0.49 11.36 20.21
N ARG A 468 1.25 12.11 21.03
CA ARG A 468 0.71 13.03 22.05
C ARG A 468 0.24 14.38 21.51
N ALA A 469 0.66 14.79 20.30
CA ALA A 469 0.13 16.00 19.66
C ALA A 469 -1.40 15.93 19.46
N SER A 470 -1.98 14.72 19.44
CA SER A 470 -3.43 14.49 19.46
C SER A 470 -4.11 14.79 20.81
N SER A 471 -3.36 15.16 21.86
CA SER A 471 -3.84 15.49 23.21
C SER A 471 -3.96 17.01 23.49
N ALA A 472 -3.62 17.88 22.53
CA ALA A 472 -3.65 19.35 22.71
C ALA A 472 -5.06 19.94 22.95
N ALA A 473 -6.12 19.17 22.70
CA ALA A 473 -7.51 19.61 22.85
C ALA A 473 -7.89 19.97 24.30
N ALA A 474 -7.34 19.24 25.28
CA ALA A 474 -7.63 19.50 26.70
C ALA A 474 -6.99 20.80 27.17
N ASP A 475 -5.74 21.06 26.75
CA ASP A 475 -4.99 22.27 27.10
C ASP A 475 -5.64 23.53 26.50
N ASN A 476 -6.16 23.44 25.26
CA ASN A 476 -6.84 24.54 24.59
C ASN A 476 -8.17 24.89 25.25
N LEU A 477 -8.97 23.90 25.67
CA LEU A 477 -10.20 24.14 26.43
C LEU A 477 -9.90 24.81 27.78
N GLN A 478 -8.84 24.37 28.46
CA GLN A 478 -8.43 24.96 29.73
C GLN A 478 -8.00 26.42 29.60
N MET A 479 -7.42 26.80 28.45
CA MET A 479 -7.05 28.18 28.14
C MET A 479 -8.28 29.12 28.12
N TRP A 480 -9.41 28.69 27.53
CA TRP A 480 -10.66 29.47 27.50
C TRP A 480 -11.34 29.58 28.87
N MET A 481 -11.09 28.61 29.76
CA MET A 481 -11.60 28.59 31.14
C MET A 481 -10.76 29.41 32.12
N ALA A 482 -9.54 29.83 31.74
CA ALA A 482 -8.63 30.55 32.63
C ALA A 482 -9.15 31.97 32.99
N PRO A 483 -8.92 32.49 34.21
CA PRO A 483 -9.46 33.78 34.64
C PRO A 483 -9.15 34.95 33.68
N PRO A 484 -10.06 35.92 33.50
CA PRO A 484 -9.82 37.12 32.68
C PRO A 484 -8.51 37.81 33.06
N SER A 485 -7.57 37.93 32.12
CA SER A 485 -6.32 38.66 32.36
C SER A 485 -5.81 39.33 31.08
N ARG A 486 -5.26 40.54 31.23
CA ARG A 486 -4.68 41.30 30.12
C ARG A 486 -3.46 40.62 29.51
N LYS A 487 -2.76 39.78 30.30
CA LYS A 487 -1.57 39.03 29.88
C LYS A 487 -1.92 37.84 28.96
N ALA A 488 -3.06 37.18 29.19
CA ALA A 488 -3.49 36.03 28.39
C ALA A 488 -4.23 36.41 27.09
N LEU A 489 -4.78 37.64 27.03
CA LEU A 489 -5.63 38.11 25.93
C LEU A 489 -4.99 37.97 24.53
N PRO A 490 -3.70 38.29 24.29
CA PRO A 490 -3.12 38.13 22.96
C PRO A 490 -3.13 36.68 22.46
N GLY A 491 -2.82 35.71 23.33
CA GLY A 491 -2.83 34.28 22.97
C GLY A 491 -4.24 33.76 22.69
N LEU A 492 -5.26 34.29 23.38
CA LEU A 492 -6.67 33.99 23.09
C LEU A 492 -7.08 34.53 21.71
N LEU A 493 -6.67 35.75 21.35
CA LEU A 493 -6.97 36.34 20.05
C LEU A 493 -6.27 35.59 18.91
N GLU A 494 -5.02 35.17 19.11
CA GLU A 494 -4.31 34.32 18.15
C GLU A 494 -5.02 32.97 17.98
N ARG A 495 -5.50 32.37 19.06
CA ARG A 495 -6.26 31.12 18.98
C ARG A 495 -7.62 31.30 18.31
N LEU A 496 -8.31 32.43 18.54
CA LEU A 496 -9.53 32.78 17.81
C LEU A 496 -9.29 32.80 16.30
N ASP A 497 -8.17 33.37 15.86
CA ASP A 497 -7.79 33.38 14.44
C ASP A 497 -7.50 31.97 13.91
N GLN A 498 -6.85 31.11 14.71
CA GLN A 498 -6.64 29.70 14.35
C GLN A 498 -7.95 28.91 14.28
N LEU A 499 -8.91 29.16 15.17
CA LEU A 499 -10.22 28.49 15.14
C LEU A 499 -10.97 28.83 13.85
N LEU A 500 -10.87 30.07 13.36
CA LEU A 500 -11.46 30.51 12.10
C LEU A 500 -10.83 29.86 10.86
N GLN A 501 -9.64 29.25 10.99
CA GLN A 501 -8.96 28.52 9.92
C GLN A 501 -9.29 27.02 9.89
N PHE A 502 -10.26 26.57 10.68
CA PHE A 502 -10.65 25.15 10.67
C PHE A 502 -11.11 24.71 9.28
N ASP A 503 -10.38 23.77 8.70
CA ASP A 503 -10.62 23.25 7.36
C ASP A 503 -11.74 22.20 7.38
N LEU A 504 -12.98 22.70 7.51
CA LEU A 504 -14.19 21.89 7.41
C LEU A 504 -14.29 21.15 6.05
N PRO A 505 -13.99 21.78 4.89
CA PRO A 505 -13.96 21.08 3.60
C PRO A 505 -13.04 19.86 3.58
N ALA A 506 -11.85 19.92 4.20
CA ALA A 506 -10.98 18.75 4.30
C ALA A 506 -11.62 17.62 5.12
N GLN A 507 -12.33 17.93 6.21
CA GLN A 507 -13.01 16.92 7.01
C GLN A 507 -14.19 16.26 6.25
N GLN A 508 -14.94 17.05 5.47
CA GLN A 508 -16.00 16.56 4.60
C GLN A 508 -15.47 15.68 3.47
N SER A 509 -14.33 16.07 2.90
CA SER A 509 -13.62 15.27 1.88
C SER A 509 -13.20 13.91 2.46
N ALA A 510 -12.59 13.89 3.65
CA ALA A 510 -12.23 12.64 4.33
C ALA A 510 -13.45 11.74 4.61
N ALA A 511 -14.56 12.32 5.11
CA ALA A 511 -15.80 11.58 5.34
C ALA A 511 -16.44 11.05 4.03
N SER A 512 -16.26 11.76 2.91
CA SER A 512 -16.72 11.32 1.60
C SER A 512 -15.84 10.19 1.05
N GLN A 513 -14.52 10.28 1.22
CA GLN A 513 -13.57 9.23 0.85
C GLN A 513 -13.80 7.94 1.63
N ALA A 514 -14.20 8.01 2.90
CA ALA A 514 -14.52 6.85 3.72
C ALA A 514 -15.53 5.88 3.06
N ARG A 515 -16.40 6.38 2.17
CA ARG A 515 -17.39 5.57 1.43
C ARG A 515 -16.78 4.58 0.44
N HIS A 516 -15.50 4.74 0.12
CA HIS A 516 -14.78 3.92 -0.84
C HIS A 516 -13.67 3.10 -0.18
N MET A 517 -13.64 3.07 1.16
CA MET A 517 -12.66 2.34 1.96
C MET A 517 -13.22 1.00 2.43
N LYS A 518 -12.32 0.15 2.93
CA LYS A 518 -12.71 -1.02 3.73
C LYS A 518 -13.61 -0.61 4.90
N PRO A 519 -14.59 -1.45 5.30
CA PRO A 519 -15.56 -1.07 6.32
C PRO A 519 -14.95 -0.61 7.65
N GLU A 520 -13.91 -1.29 8.12
CA GLU A 520 -13.22 -0.95 9.38
C GLU A 520 -12.50 0.40 9.29
N ASP A 521 -11.83 0.65 8.17
CA ASP A 521 -11.15 1.92 7.91
C ASP A 521 -12.18 3.04 7.79
N ALA A 522 -13.26 2.82 7.03
CA ALA A 522 -14.35 3.77 6.89
C ALA A 522 -14.94 4.16 8.24
N GLU A 523 -15.21 3.17 9.10
CA GLU A 523 -15.66 3.40 10.46
C GLU A 523 -14.65 4.22 11.27
N HIS A 524 -13.35 3.86 11.20
CA HIS A 524 -12.29 4.59 11.87
C HIS A 524 -12.19 6.05 11.42
N VAL A 525 -12.17 6.31 10.11
CA VAL A 525 -12.13 7.65 9.52
C VAL A 525 -13.32 8.47 9.99
N LEU A 526 -14.52 7.89 9.93
CA LEU A 526 -15.74 8.57 10.37
C LEU A 526 -15.65 8.92 11.85
N ASP A 527 -15.18 8.02 12.72
CA ASP A 527 -14.98 8.30 14.14
C ASP A 527 -13.96 9.41 14.39
N VAL A 528 -12.83 9.40 13.67
CA VAL A 528 -11.80 10.44 13.78
C VAL A 528 -12.36 11.79 13.34
N VAL A 529 -13.04 11.85 12.20
CA VAL A 529 -13.65 13.08 11.66
C VAL A 529 -14.73 13.60 12.62
N ILE A 530 -15.66 12.74 13.06
CA ILE A 530 -16.72 13.08 14.00
C ILE A 530 -16.10 13.63 15.29
N LYS A 531 -15.11 12.94 15.86
CA LYS A 531 -14.44 13.37 17.08
C LYS A 531 -13.71 14.71 16.90
N ARG A 532 -13.04 14.93 15.77
CA ARG A 532 -12.35 16.19 15.48
C ARG A 532 -13.34 17.34 15.35
N MET A 533 -14.43 17.16 14.61
CA MET A 533 -15.50 18.15 14.49
C MET A 533 -16.17 18.44 15.84
N GLN A 534 -16.45 17.41 16.66
CA GLN A 534 -17.01 17.59 18.01
C GLN A 534 -16.05 18.34 18.94
N THR A 535 -14.76 18.02 18.88
CA THR A 535 -13.72 18.70 19.67
C THR A 535 -13.63 20.17 19.27
N GLN A 536 -13.58 20.44 17.96
CA GLN A 536 -13.56 21.79 17.42
C GLN A 536 -14.82 22.57 17.81
N SER A 537 -16.00 21.95 17.68
CA SER A 537 -17.28 22.53 18.11
C SER A 537 -17.25 22.92 19.59
N SER A 538 -16.75 22.04 20.45
CA SER A 538 -16.64 22.29 21.89
C SER A 538 -15.67 23.44 22.20
N GLU A 539 -14.56 23.53 21.47
CA GLU A 539 -13.59 24.62 21.64
C GLU A 539 -14.16 25.96 21.15
N ILE A 540 -14.89 25.97 20.03
CA ILE A 540 -15.56 27.16 19.53
C ILE A 540 -16.61 27.67 20.54
N GLU A 541 -17.44 26.78 21.08
CA GLU A 541 -18.43 27.13 22.11
C GLU A 541 -17.76 27.78 23.33
N ALA A 542 -16.67 27.17 23.83
CA ALA A 542 -15.90 27.72 24.94
C ALA A 542 -15.27 29.09 24.60
N CYS A 543 -14.79 29.27 23.36
CA CYS A 543 -14.24 30.53 22.87
C CYS A 543 -15.29 31.65 22.83
N VAL A 544 -16.47 31.38 22.25
CA VAL A 544 -17.58 32.35 22.18
C VAL A 544 -18.02 32.74 23.59
N ALA A 545 -18.28 31.77 24.46
CA ALA A 545 -18.68 32.03 25.83
C ALA A 545 -17.62 32.84 26.60
N ALA A 546 -16.34 32.56 26.38
CA ALA A 546 -15.24 33.27 27.03
C ALA A 546 -15.11 34.73 26.59
N LEU A 547 -15.31 35.03 25.30
CA LEU A 547 -15.17 36.37 24.73
C LEU A 547 -16.44 37.24 24.88
N GLU A 548 -17.62 36.62 25.05
CA GLU A 548 -18.86 37.30 25.41
C GLU A 548 -18.95 37.64 26.90
N GLU A 549 -18.13 37.00 27.75
CA GLU A 549 -18.07 37.27 29.17
C GLU A 549 -17.72 38.75 29.44
N PRO A 550 -18.53 39.49 30.24
CA PRO A 550 -18.40 40.94 30.39
C PRO A 550 -17.02 41.41 30.86
N ARG A 551 -16.36 40.67 31.78
CA ARG A 551 -15.04 41.07 32.31
C ARG A 551 -13.95 40.92 31.26
N ARG A 552 -13.94 39.86 30.44
CA ARG A 552 -13.01 39.71 29.30
C ARG A 552 -13.29 40.72 28.20
N ARG A 553 -14.55 40.99 27.88
CA ARG A 553 -14.91 42.01 26.89
C ARG A 553 -14.41 43.40 27.30
N GLY A 554 -14.43 43.71 28.60
CA GLY A 554 -13.87 44.93 29.17
C GLY A 554 -12.34 45.07 29.08
N LEU A 555 -11.61 44.00 28.73
CA LEU A 555 -10.15 44.02 28.52
C LEU A 555 -9.75 44.41 27.09
N LEU A 556 -10.69 44.36 26.14
CA LEU A 556 -10.46 44.73 24.74
C LEU A 556 -10.29 46.23 24.60
N THR A 557 -9.39 46.66 23.70
CA THR A 557 -9.28 48.07 23.34
C THR A 557 -10.47 48.49 22.44
N PRO A 558 -10.83 49.79 22.37
CA PRO A 558 -11.93 50.25 21.53
C PRO A 558 -11.80 49.84 20.05
N ALA A 559 -10.58 49.72 19.53
CA ALA A 559 -10.31 49.27 18.17
C ALA A 559 -10.52 47.75 17.97
N GLN A 560 -10.31 46.94 19.00
CA GLN A 560 -10.46 45.47 18.94
C GLN A 560 -11.92 45.03 19.08
N VAL A 561 -12.77 45.83 19.74
CA VAL A 561 -14.17 45.44 20.01
C VAL A 561 -14.96 45.12 18.72
N PRO A 562 -14.91 45.96 17.65
CA PRO A 562 -15.60 45.63 16.40
C PRO A 562 -15.03 44.38 15.71
N GLU A 563 -13.71 44.25 15.67
CA GLU A 563 -13.00 43.12 15.04
C GLU A 563 -13.34 41.78 15.73
N VAL A 564 -13.25 41.74 17.06
CA VAL A 564 -13.58 40.54 17.83
C VAL A 564 -15.06 40.20 17.70
N HIS A 565 -15.94 41.20 17.65
CA HIS A 565 -17.37 40.96 17.44
C HIS A 565 -17.65 40.32 16.07
N GLU A 566 -17.03 40.82 14.99
CA GLU A 566 -17.14 40.23 13.65
C GLU A 566 -16.63 38.78 13.63
N LYS A 567 -15.48 38.53 14.27
CA LYS A 567 -14.90 37.18 14.39
C LYS A 567 -15.82 36.24 15.16
N ILE A 568 -16.43 36.68 16.27
CA ILE A 568 -17.41 35.89 17.03
C ILE A 568 -18.61 35.54 16.15
N VAL A 569 -19.18 36.49 15.41
CA VAL A 569 -20.33 36.23 14.51
C VAL A 569 -19.97 35.17 13.46
N ARG A 570 -18.79 35.27 12.84
CA ARG A 570 -18.27 34.25 11.91
C ARG A 570 -18.09 32.90 12.58
N LEU A 571 -17.53 32.88 13.79
CA LEU A 571 -17.27 31.68 14.56
C LEU A 571 -18.57 30.96 14.98
N THR A 572 -19.60 31.70 15.39
CA THR A 572 -20.92 31.15 15.74
C THR A 572 -21.63 30.51 14.53
N ARG A 573 -21.47 31.09 13.34
CA ARG A 573 -21.97 30.47 12.10
C ARG A 573 -21.25 29.16 11.82
N MET A 574 -19.91 29.17 11.89
CA MET A 574 -19.08 27.99 11.68
C MET A 574 -19.35 26.90 12.74
N TRP A 575 -19.61 27.30 13.99
CA TRP A 575 -19.99 26.38 15.07
C TRP A 575 -21.22 25.56 14.73
N SER A 576 -22.30 26.26 14.34
CA SER A 576 -23.57 25.62 13.97
C SER A 576 -23.39 24.65 12.81
N GLU A 577 -22.56 25.02 11.83
CA GLU A 577 -22.23 24.19 10.68
C GLU A 577 -21.41 22.94 11.07
N VAL A 578 -20.32 23.11 11.81
CA VAL A 578 -19.45 22.02 12.28
C VAL A 578 -20.24 21.05 13.18
N GLN A 579 -21.04 21.57 14.12
CA GLN A 579 -21.86 20.76 15.02
C GLN A 579 -22.96 20.00 14.28
N GLY A 580 -23.64 20.68 13.35
CA GLY A 580 -24.69 20.07 12.52
C GLY A 580 -24.13 18.95 11.64
N GLN A 581 -22.96 19.16 11.03
CA GLN A 581 -22.29 18.14 10.24
C GLN A 581 -21.80 16.96 11.07
N ALA A 582 -21.17 17.21 12.23
CA ALA A 582 -20.74 16.14 13.14
C ALA A 582 -21.93 15.27 13.58
N SER A 583 -23.06 15.90 13.93
CA SER A 583 -24.28 15.20 14.36
C SER A 583 -24.91 14.40 13.22
N SER A 584 -25.01 14.98 12.02
CA SER A 584 -25.51 14.33 10.82
C SER A 584 -24.63 13.13 10.42
N LEU A 585 -23.31 13.30 10.45
CA LEU A 585 -22.35 12.26 10.11
C LEU A 585 -22.40 11.12 11.13
N ASN A 586 -22.45 11.43 12.43
CA ASN A 586 -22.59 10.45 13.50
C ASN A 586 -23.89 9.64 13.38
N ALA A 587 -25.02 10.30 13.08
CA ALA A 587 -26.29 9.63 12.84
C ALA A 587 -26.27 8.72 11.59
N ARG A 588 -25.45 9.06 10.59
CA ARG A 588 -25.32 8.30 9.33
C ARG A 588 -24.19 7.28 9.35
N LYS A 589 -23.31 7.29 10.36
CA LYS A 589 -22.09 6.47 10.43
C LYS A 589 -22.36 4.99 10.13
N ALA A 590 -23.24 4.36 10.90
CA ALA A 590 -23.56 2.94 10.75
C ALA A 590 -24.14 2.61 9.35
N ALA A 591 -24.92 3.53 8.78
CA ALA A 591 -25.46 3.34 7.43
C ALA A 591 -24.38 3.47 6.35
N ILE A 592 -23.42 4.40 6.51
CA ILE A 592 -22.28 4.53 5.61
C ILE A 592 -21.40 3.29 5.69
N THR A 593 -21.05 2.82 6.89
CA THR A 593 -20.24 1.60 7.08
C THR A 593 -20.94 0.36 6.51
N SER A 594 -22.26 0.23 6.69
CA SER A 594 -23.06 -0.82 6.06
C SER A 594 -22.99 -0.75 4.54
N ASP A 595 -23.18 0.43 3.94
CA ASP A 595 -23.07 0.61 2.50
C ASP A 595 -21.66 0.29 1.97
N CYS A 596 -20.59 0.67 2.68
CA CYS A 596 -19.21 0.26 2.36
C CYS A 596 -19.08 -1.27 2.34
N THR A 597 -19.65 -1.95 3.35
CA THR A 597 -19.61 -3.42 3.46
C THR A 597 -20.33 -4.09 2.29
N LYS A 598 -21.44 -3.53 1.82
CA LYS A 598 -22.20 -4.04 0.66
C LYS A 598 -21.44 -3.89 -0.66
N THR A 599 -20.62 -2.85 -0.81
CA THR A 599 -19.90 -2.54 -2.05
C THR A 599 -18.44 -2.96 -2.04
N TYR A 600 -17.94 -3.50 -0.93
CA TYR A 600 -16.53 -3.82 -0.79
C TYR A 600 -16.13 -4.96 -1.75
N ALA A 601 -15.04 -4.75 -2.49
CA ALA A 601 -14.59 -5.67 -3.54
C ALA A 601 -14.07 -7.02 -3.00
N PHE A 602 -13.73 -7.08 -1.70
CA PHE A 602 -13.14 -8.26 -1.06
C PHE A 602 -14.06 -8.85 0.02
N PRO A 603 -15.17 -9.51 -0.36
CA PRO A 603 -16.09 -10.06 0.62
C PRO A 603 -15.41 -11.11 1.51
N SER A 604 -15.82 -11.17 2.77
CA SER A 604 -15.28 -12.07 3.80
C SER A 604 -16.42 -12.68 4.61
N GLN A 605 -16.16 -13.74 5.37
CA GLN A 605 -17.19 -14.29 6.27
C GLN A 605 -17.69 -13.24 7.27
N GLU A 606 -16.77 -12.48 7.86
CA GLU A 606 -17.06 -11.44 8.85
C GLU A 606 -18.03 -10.39 8.28
N TYR A 607 -17.79 -9.91 7.05
CA TYR A 607 -18.66 -8.95 6.39
C TYR A 607 -20.04 -9.51 6.07
N LEU A 608 -20.11 -10.78 5.64
CA LEU A 608 -21.40 -11.42 5.40
C LEU A 608 -22.18 -11.65 6.69
N GLU A 609 -21.50 -11.94 7.81
CA GLU A 609 -22.10 -12.05 9.13
C GLU A 609 -22.66 -10.70 9.59
N GLN A 610 -21.88 -9.62 9.50
CA GLN A 610 -22.31 -8.25 9.80
C GLN A 610 -23.53 -7.84 8.95
N LEU A 611 -23.49 -8.04 7.64
CA LEU A 611 -24.61 -7.71 6.75
C LEU A 611 -25.85 -8.54 7.07
N ARG A 612 -25.68 -9.82 7.44
CA ARG A 612 -26.80 -10.68 7.83
C ARG A 612 -27.42 -10.25 9.16
N GLU A 613 -26.60 -9.94 10.17
CA GLU A 613 -27.05 -9.42 11.46
C GLU A 613 -27.79 -8.08 11.32
N ALA A 614 -27.34 -7.22 10.41
CA ALA A 614 -28.01 -5.98 10.06
C ALA A 614 -29.29 -6.17 9.21
N GLY A 615 -29.61 -7.39 8.77
CA GLY A 615 -30.73 -7.66 7.86
C GLY A 615 -30.55 -7.06 6.46
N GLU A 616 -29.31 -6.76 6.09
CA GLU A 616 -28.90 -6.09 4.84
C GLU A 616 -28.53 -7.07 3.73
N LEU A 617 -28.57 -8.38 4.01
CA LEU A 617 -28.22 -9.45 3.08
C LEU A 617 -29.40 -10.41 2.87
N ALA A 618 -29.79 -10.62 1.61
CA ALA A 618 -30.76 -11.64 1.24
C ALA A 618 -30.09 -12.76 0.44
N SER A 619 -30.37 -14.01 0.80
CA SER A 619 -30.13 -15.14 -0.10
C SER A 619 -31.24 -15.17 -1.14
N VAL A 620 -30.87 -15.08 -2.41
CA VAL A 620 -31.85 -14.94 -3.51
C VAL A 620 -32.16 -16.29 -4.13
N ASP A 621 -31.14 -17.14 -4.28
CA ASP A 621 -31.25 -18.38 -5.05
C ASP A 621 -30.84 -19.61 -4.20
N PRO A 622 -31.48 -20.78 -4.41
CA PRO A 622 -31.01 -22.03 -3.84
C PRO A 622 -29.63 -22.40 -4.40
N PRO A 623 -28.84 -23.22 -3.68
CA PRO A 623 -27.56 -23.69 -4.19
C PRO A 623 -27.72 -24.41 -5.54
N HIS A 624 -26.93 -24.00 -6.52
CA HIS A 624 -26.95 -24.57 -7.87
C HIS A 624 -25.62 -25.26 -8.19
N ALA A 625 -25.68 -26.50 -8.67
CA ALA A 625 -24.49 -27.23 -9.10
C ALA A 625 -23.98 -26.74 -10.47
N LEU A 626 -22.71 -26.31 -10.53
CA LEU A 626 -22.14 -25.73 -11.76
C LEU A 626 -21.80 -26.76 -12.85
N LYS A 627 -21.75 -28.06 -12.53
CA LYS A 627 -21.40 -29.15 -13.47
C LYS A 627 -22.35 -30.34 -13.34
N GLY A 628 -23.65 -30.09 -13.48
CA GLY A 628 -24.69 -31.11 -13.36
C GLY A 628 -24.84 -31.64 -11.93
N GLU A 629 -25.93 -32.36 -11.68
CA GLU A 629 -26.19 -33.01 -10.40
C GLU A 629 -26.19 -34.54 -10.55
N PRO A 630 -25.58 -35.30 -9.62
CA PRO A 630 -24.83 -34.83 -8.44
C PRO A 630 -23.49 -34.17 -8.80
N GLY A 631 -23.16 -33.08 -8.11
CA GLY A 631 -22.00 -32.23 -8.39
C GLY A 631 -21.05 -32.06 -7.21
N THR A 632 -19.84 -31.56 -7.47
CA THR A 632 -18.82 -31.25 -6.45
C THR A 632 -18.61 -29.77 -6.20
N LEU A 633 -19.28 -28.91 -6.97
CA LEU A 633 -19.14 -27.46 -6.92
C LEU A 633 -20.52 -26.81 -7.07
N PHE A 634 -20.88 -26.03 -6.06
CA PHE A 634 -22.15 -25.32 -5.97
C PHE A 634 -21.94 -23.82 -5.83
N GLU A 635 -22.88 -23.05 -6.35
CA GLU A 635 -22.90 -21.60 -6.27
C GLU A 635 -24.20 -21.13 -5.59
N ILE A 636 -24.11 -20.12 -4.72
CA ILE A 636 -25.25 -19.42 -4.10
C ILE A 636 -25.09 -17.93 -4.35
N LYS A 637 -26.16 -17.29 -4.83
CA LYS A 637 -26.22 -15.84 -5.00
C LYS A 637 -26.67 -15.16 -3.70
N LEU A 638 -25.86 -14.22 -3.22
CA LEU A 638 -26.19 -13.33 -2.11
C LEU A 638 -26.40 -11.92 -2.66
N GLN A 639 -27.58 -11.34 -2.41
CA GLN A 639 -27.90 -9.99 -2.86
C GLN A 639 -27.98 -9.06 -1.65
N PRO A 640 -27.06 -8.09 -1.55
CA PRO A 640 -27.23 -7.00 -0.60
C PRO A 640 -28.48 -6.17 -0.94
N ARG A 641 -29.11 -5.60 0.09
CA ARG A 641 -30.18 -4.61 -0.07
C ARG A 641 -29.65 -3.35 -0.75
N ALA A 642 -30.58 -2.55 -1.26
CA ALA A 642 -30.27 -1.26 -1.85
C ALA A 642 -29.41 -0.41 -0.91
N LEU A 643 -28.46 0.32 -1.50
CA LEU A 643 -27.72 1.38 -0.83
C LEU A 643 -28.68 2.49 -0.41
N ARG A 644 -28.22 3.39 0.46
CA ARG A 644 -28.98 4.60 0.82
C ARG A 644 -29.32 5.49 -0.37
N SER A 645 -28.50 5.44 -1.42
CA SER A 645 -28.78 6.14 -2.69
C SER A 645 -29.95 5.52 -3.48
N GLY A 646 -30.47 4.36 -3.06
CA GLY A 646 -31.44 3.56 -3.80
C GLY A 646 -30.79 2.65 -4.86
N ALA A 647 -29.48 2.80 -5.12
CA ALA A 647 -28.77 1.94 -6.05
C ALA A 647 -28.67 0.51 -5.51
N MET A 648 -28.83 -0.49 -6.37
CA MET A 648 -28.67 -1.90 -6.01
C MET A 648 -27.19 -2.29 -6.09
N PRO A 649 -26.56 -2.77 -5.00
CA PRO A 649 -25.22 -3.31 -5.05
C PRO A 649 -25.14 -4.54 -5.94
N ARG A 650 -23.93 -4.79 -6.48
CA ARG A 650 -23.64 -6.04 -7.19
C ARG A 650 -23.74 -7.23 -6.21
N PRO A 651 -24.20 -8.40 -6.68
CA PRO A 651 -24.31 -9.58 -5.83
C PRO A 651 -22.94 -10.12 -5.42
N MET A 652 -22.93 -10.96 -4.39
CA MET A 652 -21.78 -11.77 -4.00
C MET A 652 -22.09 -13.24 -4.26
N TRP A 653 -21.05 -14.02 -4.58
CA TRP A 653 -21.19 -15.41 -5.00
C TRP A 653 -20.46 -16.34 -4.05
N VAL A 654 -21.20 -17.20 -3.37
CA VAL A 654 -20.65 -18.23 -2.48
C VAL A 654 -20.41 -19.50 -3.28
N HIS A 655 -19.17 -19.98 -3.29
CA HIS A 655 -18.75 -21.23 -3.90
C HIS A 655 -18.50 -22.28 -2.83
N ILE A 656 -19.21 -23.40 -2.94
CA ILE A 656 -19.10 -24.56 -2.06
C ILE A 656 -18.50 -25.72 -2.84
N HIS A 657 -17.34 -26.21 -2.40
CA HIS A 657 -16.70 -27.40 -2.94
C HIS A 657 -16.87 -28.57 -1.97
N THR A 658 -17.31 -29.72 -2.48
CA THR A 658 -17.40 -30.97 -1.74
C THR A 658 -16.36 -31.98 -2.23
N LYS A 659 -15.92 -32.89 -1.35
CA LYS A 659 -14.93 -33.92 -1.69
C LYS A 659 -15.47 -35.01 -2.61
N ARG A 660 -16.78 -35.21 -2.61
CA ARG A 660 -17.50 -36.18 -3.45
C ARG A 660 -18.73 -35.53 -4.09
N PRO A 661 -19.21 -36.06 -5.23
CA PRO A 661 -20.46 -35.61 -5.82
C PRO A 661 -21.62 -35.77 -4.85
N VAL A 662 -22.43 -34.72 -4.70
CA VAL A 662 -23.65 -34.69 -3.88
C VAL A 662 -24.75 -33.94 -4.64
N ASN A 663 -25.99 -34.04 -4.18
CA ASN A 663 -27.07 -33.17 -4.67
C ASN A 663 -27.13 -31.89 -3.82
N ALA A 664 -27.59 -30.77 -4.39
CA ALA A 664 -27.67 -29.48 -3.70
C ALA A 664 -28.45 -29.56 -2.37
N TRP A 665 -29.54 -30.33 -2.32
CA TRP A 665 -30.35 -30.52 -1.11
C TRP A 665 -29.58 -31.19 0.04
N GLN A 666 -28.51 -31.93 -0.25
CA GLN A 666 -27.71 -32.61 0.77
C GLN A 666 -26.79 -31.65 1.52
N LEU A 667 -26.44 -30.50 0.93
CA LEU A 667 -25.41 -29.58 1.43
C LEU A 667 -25.67 -29.11 2.88
N ALA A 668 -26.93 -28.85 3.25
CA ALA A 668 -27.29 -28.41 4.61
C ALA A 668 -27.02 -29.49 5.68
N THR A 669 -27.04 -30.77 5.28
CA THR A 669 -26.92 -31.93 6.18
C THR A 669 -25.53 -32.57 6.18
N LEU A 670 -24.62 -32.13 5.29
CA LEU A 670 -23.27 -32.68 5.21
C LEU A 670 -22.45 -32.35 6.46
N GLY A 671 -21.63 -33.31 6.90
CA GLY A 671 -20.61 -33.08 7.92
C GLY A 671 -19.52 -32.15 7.41
N ASP A 672 -18.91 -31.34 8.29
CA ASP A 672 -17.90 -30.33 7.91
C ASP A 672 -16.71 -30.92 7.15
N ARG A 673 -16.36 -32.19 7.44
CA ARG A 673 -15.26 -32.91 6.80
C ARG A 673 -15.50 -33.23 5.32
N GLU A 674 -16.76 -33.19 4.86
CA GLU A 674 -17.14 -33.47 3.47
C GLU A 674 -16.91 -32.25 2.56
N PHE A 675 -16.73 -31.07 3.14
CA PHE A 675 -16.40 -29.85 2.41
C PHE A 675 -14.90 -29.82 2.10
N ALA A 676 -14.56 -29.58 0.84
CA ALA A 676 -13.19 -29.39 0.39
C ALA A 676 -12.74 -27.93 0.56
N ALA A 677 -13.62 -26.98 0.23
CA ALA A 677 -13.41 -25.55 0.40
C ALA A 677 -14.75 -24.81 0.32
N CYS A 678 -14.89 -23.71 1.05
CA CYS A 678 -15.98 -22.75 0.87
C CYS A 678 -15.38 -21.36 0.77
N HIS A 679 -15.84 -20.55 -0.19
CA HIS A 679 -15.38 -19.18 -0.33
C HIS A 679 -16.45 -18.27 -0.94
N VAL A 680 -16.28 -16.96 -0.78
CA VAL A 680 -17.10 -15.94 -1.44
C VAL A 680 -16.24 -15.12 -2.41
N LYS A 681 -16.87 -14.69 -3.50
CA LYS A 681 -16.33 -13.75 -4.49
C LYS A 681 -17.29 -12.59 -4.71
N SER A 682 -16.77 -11.47 -5.17
CA SER A 682 -17.58 -10.40 -5.73
C SER A 682 -18.18 -10.80 -7.08
N ASP A 683 -19.15 -10.04 -7.59
CA ASP A 683 -19.74 -10.26 -8.91
C ASP A 683 -18.71 -10.13 -10.03
N GLU A 684 -17.78 -9.18 -9.91
CA GLU A 684 -16.70 -8.95 -10.87
C GLU A 684 -15.82 -10.19 -11.02
N GLN A 685 -15.63 -10.92 -9.92
CA GLN A 685 -14.77 -12.10 -9.87
C GLN A 685 -15.53 -13.41 -10.11
N ARG A 686 -16.83 -13.33 -10.38
CA ARG A 686 -17.66 -14.48 -10.71
C ARG A 686 -17.14 -15.13 -12.00
N GLY A 687 -17.02 -16.46 -11.99
CA GLY A 687 -16.50 -17.22 -13.14
C GLY A 687 -14.98 -17.17 -13.29
N TYR A 688 -14.27 -16.26 -12.61
CA TYR A 688 -12.82 -16.29 -12.59
C TYR A 688 -12.36 -17.54 -11.81
N ASN A 689 -11.62 -18.38 -12.51
CA ASN A 689 -11.10 -19.64 -12.01
C ASN A 689 -9.60 -19.74 -12.32
N ARG A 690 -8.97 -20.86 -11.96
CA ARG A 690 -7.54 -21.05 -12.21
C ARG A 690 -7.19 -20.94 -13.70
N HIS A 691 -8.05 -21.39 -14.61
CA HIS A 691 -7.83 -21.25 -16.05
C HIS A 691 -7.90 -19.79 -16.50
N TRP A 692 -8.80 -18.99 -15.93
CA TRP A 692 -8.85 -17.55 -16.19
C TRP A 692 -7.59 -16.84 -15.67
N GLN A 693 -7.10 -17.18 -14.48
CA GLN A 693 -5.82 -16.65 -13.98
C GLN A 693 -4.65 -17.08 -14.87
N SER A 694 -4.62 -18.34 -15.32
CA SER A 694 -3.61 -18.83 -16.25
C SER A 694 -3.69 -18.16 -17.62
N ALA A 695 -4.89 -17.82 -18.11
CA ALA A 695 -5.07 -17.08 -19.36
C ALA A 695 -4.59 -15.63 -19.23
N ARG A 696 -4.90 -14.96 -18.11
CA ARG A 696 -4.39 -13.61 -17.82
C ARG A 696 -2.88 -13.57 -17.62
N ALA A 697 -2.32 -14.57 -16.94
CA ALA A 697 -0.87 -14.74 -16.85
C ALA A 697 -0.26 -14.96 -18.24
N ALA A 698 -0.89 -15.77 -19.11
CA ALA A 698 -0.44 -15.97 -20.49
C ALA A 698 -0.52 -14.69 -21.36
N GLU A 699 -1.37 -13.72 -21.00
CA GLU A 699 -1.46 -12.38 -21.60
C GLU A 699 -0.45 -11.37 -21.00
N GLY A 700 0.43 -11.81 -20.07
CA GLY A 700 1.43 -10.96 -19.40
C GLY A 700 0.90 -10.22 -18.17
N HIS A 701 -0.30 -10.57 -17.68
CA HIS A 701 -0.85 -10.11 -16.41
C HIS A 701 -0.58 -11.14 -15.31
N ASP A 702 0.70 -11.34 -14.96
CA ASP A 702 1.16 -12.45 -14.10
C ASP A 702 0.61 -12.45 -12.66
N ASN A 703 -0.07 -11.38 -12.23
CA ASN A 703 -0.43 -11.18 -10.82
C ASN A 703 -1.91 -10.90 -10.60
N VAL A 704 -2.80 -11.38 -11.47
CA VAL A 704 -4.23 -11.24 -11.22
C VAL A 704 -4.68 -12.24 -10.13
N VAL A 705 -4.63 -11.78 -8.89
CA VAL A 705 -5.10 -12.52 -7.72
C VAL A 705 -6.61 -12.45 -7.67
N ILE A 706 -7.28 -13.60 -7.81
CA ILE A 706 -8.71 -13.72 -7.51
C ILE A 706 -8.85 -13.77 -5.99
N HIS A 707 -9.55 -12.80 -5.42
CA HIS A 707 -9.91 -12.87 -4.01
C HIS A 707 -10.89 -14.00 -3.78
N ARG A 708 -10.65 -14.78 -2.73
CA ARG A 708 -11.50 -15.89 -2.32
C ARG A 708 -11.67 -15.78 -0.82
N GLY A 709 -12.65 -14.98 -0.39
CA GLY A 709 -12.97 -14.81 1.02
C GLY A 709 -13.31 -16.16 1.63
N ARG A 710 -12.46 -16.69 2.51
CA ARG A 710 -12.66 -18.03 3.07
C ARG A 710 -13.93 -18.05 3.90
N LEU A 711 -14.77 -19.06 3.67
CA LEU A 711 -15.95 -19.32 4.48
C LEU A 711 -15.79 -20.64 5.21
N THR A 712 -16.36 -20.71 6.41
CA THR A 712 -16.49 -21.96 7.15
C THR A 712 -17.66 -22.78 6.60
N PRO A 713 -17.56 -24.12 6.60
CA PRO A 713 -18.70 -24.99 6.27
C PRO A 713 -19.93 -24.71 7.14
N VAL A 714 -19.73 -24.34 8.40
CA VAL A 714 -20.79 -23.93 9.33
C VAL A 714 -21.53 -22.71 8.82
N PHE A 715 -20.80 -21.66 8.43
CA PHE A 715 -21.39 -20.46 7.87
C PHE A 715 -22.16 -20.76 6.58
N CYS A 716 -21.58 -21.52 5.64
CA CYS A 716 -22.29 -21.91 4.42
C CYS A 716 -23.59 -22.69 4.69
N LYS A 717 -23.58 -23.61 5.64
CA LYS A 717 -24.80 -24.33 6.06
C LYS A 717 -25.84 -23.39 6.65
N SER A 718 -25.43 -22.38 7.43
CA SER A 718 -26.38 -21.39 7.96
C SER A 718 -27.09 -20.57 6.87
N LEU A 719 -26.41 -20.29 5.74
CA LEU A 719 -27.06 -19.64 4.58
C LEU A 719 -28.15 -20.53 3.97
N LEU A 720 -27.92 -21.83 3.91
CA LEU A 720 -28.86 -22.82 3.38
C LEU A 720 -30.09 -23.01 4.26
N SER A 721 -29.92 -22.93 5.58
CA SER A 721 -31.03 -23.00 6.55
C SER A 721 -31.90 -21.74 6.54
N THR A 722 -31.35 -20.59 6.16
CA THR A 722 -32.06 -19.29 6.18
C THR A 722 -32.82 -19.02 4.87
N ALA A 723 -32.39 -19.60 3.75
CA ALA A 723 -33.16 -19.62 2.49
C ALA A 723 -34.49 -20.41 2.60
N ALA A 724 -34.72 -21.05 3.74
CA ALA A 724 -35.83 -21.93 4.01
C ALA A 724 -36.67 -21.38 5.17
N GLY A 725 -37.63 -20.50 4.88
CA GLY A 725 -38.78 -20.26 5.75
C GLY A 725 -39.67 -21.51 5.97
N GLN A 726 -39.24 -22.66 5.47
CA GLN A 726 -39.75 -24.01 5.69
C GLN A 726 -38.55 -24.97 5.63
N PRO A 727 -38.39 -25.94 6.55
CA PRO A 727 -37.34 -26.94 6.44
C PRO A 727 -37.52 -27.70 5.11
N TRP A 728 -36.45 -27.77 4.31
CA TRP A 728 -36.41 -28.54 3.07
C TRP A 728 -36.87 -29.98 3.34
N GLN A 729 -38.08 -30.33 2.93
CA GLN A 729 -38.55 -31.71 2.97
C GLN A 729 -37.85 -32.50 1.85
N PRO A 730 -37.23 -33.66 2.15
CA PRO A 730 -36.72 -34.53 1.11
C PRO A 730 -37.89 -34.98 0.22
N LEU A 731 -37.76 -34.83 -1.10
CA LEU A 731 -38.59 -35.59 -2.03
C LEU A 731 -38.42 -37.08 -1.69
N PRO A 732 -39.52 -37.85 -1.60
CA PRO A 732 -39.43 -39.27 -1.25
C PRO A 732 -38.59 -40.01 -2.29
N ASP A 733 -37.77 -40.91 -1.78
CA ASP A 733 -36.89 -41.81 -2.53
C ASP A 733 -37.60 -42.36 -3.79
N PRO A 734 -37.02 -42.28 -5.00
CA PRO A 734 -37.62 -42.85 -6.21
C PRO A 734 -37.93 -44.35 -6.09
N GLU A 735 -37.25 -45.08 -5.20
CA GLU A 735 -37.60 -46.47 -4.87
C GLU A 735 -38.89 -46.57 -4.05
N HIS A 736 -39.17 -45.60 -3.17
CA HIS A 736 -40.44 -45.51 -2.43
C HIS A 736 -41.61 -45.11 -3.34
N ALA A 737 -41.39 -44.20 -4.30
CA ALA A 737 -42.40 -43.84 -5.29
C ALA A 737 -42.75 -45.03 -6.19
N SER A 738 -41.75 -45.80 -6.64
CA SER A 738 -41.96 -47.01 -7.44
C SER A 738 -42.68 -48.11 -6.66
N ALA A 739 -42.37 -48.29 -5.38
CA ALA A 739 -43.05 -49.25 -4.51
C ALA A 739 -44.51 -48.85 -4.20
N GLN A 740 -44.81 -47.55 -4.10
CA GLN A 740 -46.18 -47.05 -3.94
C GLN A 740 -46.99 -47.16 -5.23
N MET A 741 -46.41 -46.87 -6.40
CA MET A 741 -47.10 -47.02 -7.69
C MET A 741 -47.37 -48.49 -8.03
N ALA A 742 -46.45 -49.40 -7.68
CA ALA A 742 -46.67 -50.84 -7.79
C ALA A 742 -47.78 -51.35 -6.84
N ARG A 743 -47.95 -50.76 -5.66
CA ARG A 743 -49.06 -51.07 -4.73
C ARG A 743 -50.40 -50.49 -5.17
N LEU A 744 -50.40 -49.43 -5.98
CA LEU A 744 -51.62 -48.78 -6.49
C LEU A 744 -52.05 -49.30 -7.87
N GLY A 745 -51.30 -50.24 -8.47
CA GLY A 745 -51.70 -50.92 -9.70
C GLY A 745 -51.73 -50.02 -10.94
N ILE A 746 -50.99 -48.91 -10.94
CA ILE A 746 -50.89 -47.99 -12.07
C ILE A 746 -49.56 -48.28 -12.76
N ARG A 747 -49.63 -48.79 -13.99
CA ARG A 747 -48.45 -48.98 -14.86
C ARG A 747 -48.04 -47.67 -15.52
#